data_AF-A0A9J6BN66-F1
#
_entry.id   AF-A0A9J6BN66-F1
#
_cell.length_a   1.000
_cell.length_b   1.000
_cell.length_c   1.000
_cell.angle_alpha   90.00
_cell.angle_beta   90.00
_cell.angle_gamma   90.00
#
_symmetry.space_group_name_H-M   'P 1'
#
loop_
_entity.id
_entity.type
_entity.pdbx_description
1 polymer ?
#
loop_
_entity_poly.entity_id
_entity_poly.type
_entity_poly.pdbx_seq_one_letter_code
_entity_poly.pdbx_strand_id
1 'polypeptide(L)'
;MENSSKPSIPDFFKGKSVFITGGLGSLGKVTVEKLLRSCPGIENIFLLARPKKNNNVQDRLNELKNSPLFANLKENSPELLKKIVMIEGDTAKDNLGISEADQKMICEKVSIFINSAASINFNDPLKDAVNTNVRSIMELLKLARKVKNLESIVHVSTSYTNWFCSDNDTVLVEEKFYPAEYKPNDILKLTETVSEKLLEKVTPHILGKHKNTYTFTKKLAEEFIKNEKENLPITIVRPSMSHRNNSTIPVKNQQVDSNLKYASNVSMDFGSDSVKEDNKSSKIKPIIVDSGLAAIRNFIQNLKLKKKPMLRISGKKTQIFCEIIESKKIILDKLKIRQYTFHTFMEESEKSKIFLLKGLYLEKVENVKNHLVNAGLKCYNCQQRGHSSNNRGYKSRCVKCRESHASGECKRKLREGDPSCINCGGKHAANFRGCSEFMKYQQKIQSFRQKAKANNRNSWNSTFQNESRSTQFNLYSENFPSLSENFRPSINNQTFDQHVISPTISSTQDVKKANSLIQKFNEAFIGSAKEPMPGWIDSWVGPTTYAYFIARGIFRSFYVHKNNVTEVIPVDMTANLIIASAWKVGTEKIQKEPEIYHSTIGIANFITWKNLMDLYLANAKKYPLDDVIWYPTYRMIKTEFGSKFYGFFTERIPAYLIDFASIIMGKKPRMIRLYDKIEYGYSFTRFCTINPIRFECKNFEKLIDKMSPNDVKEFDFDVRKINWNKFIEEQHLGARKYLWGSKSTDFAAGRRKIARLRIANYLLVGSTVGSSLFLSYKGFNLLTHKEPKIEINLDQTN
;
A
#
# COMPACT_ATOMS: atom_id res chain seq x y z
N MET A 1 -6.06 -42.96 -34.87
CA MET A 1 -7.13 -41.94 -34.85
C MET A 1 -6.93 -41.09 -33.60
N GLU A 2 -6.68 -39.79 -33.77
CA GLU A 2 -7.06 -38.68 -32.87
C GLU A 2 -6.31 -37.42 -33.34
N ASN A 3 -6.69 -36.95 -34.52
CA ASN A 3 -6.36 -35.60 -34.99
C ASN A 3 -7.70 -34.87 -35.19
N SER A 4 -8.53 -34.82 -34.15
CA SER A 4 -9.63 -33.85 -34.15
C SER A 4 -9.00 -32.48 -33.95
N SER A 5 -8.90 -31.70 -35.02
CA SER A 5 -8.53 -30.29 -34.94
C SER A 5 -9.36 -29.63 -33.83
N LYS A 6 -8.70 -29.00 -32.85
CA LYS A 6 -9.40 -28.27 -31.78
C LYS A 6 -10.42 -27.28 -32.41
N PRO A 7 -11.60 -27.09 -31.80
CA PRO A 7 -12.56 -26.12 -32.30
C PRO A 7 -11.92 -24.73 -32.28
N SER A 8 -12.32 -23.85 -33.21
CA SER A 8 -11.97 -22.43 -33.15
C SER A 8 -12.51 -21.80 -31.86
N ILE A 9 -12.01 -20.61 -31.49
CA ILE A 9 -12.54 -19.90 -30.32
C ILE A 9 -14.05 -19.64 -30.47
N PRO A 10 -14.56 -19.11 -31.60
CA PRO A 10 -16.00 -18.92 -31.79
C PRO A 10 -16.81 -20.23 -31.72
N ASP A 11 -16.30 -21.32 -32.29
CA ASP A 11 -16.97 -22.63 -32.25
C ASP A 11 -17.03 -23.20 -30.83
N PHE A 12 -15.98 -22.99 -30.03
CA PHE A 12 -16.00 -23.37 -28.62
C PHE A 12 -17.06 -22.61 -27.83
N PHE A 13 -17.31 -21.33 -28.09
CA PHE A 13 -18.36 -20.58 -27.39
C PHE A 13 -19.78 -20.82 -27.94
N LYS A 14 -19.91 -21.52 -29.08
CA LYS A 14 -21.20 -21.77 -29.73
C LYS A 14 -22.12 -22.61 -28.85
N GLY A 15 -23.33 -22.12 -28.61
CA GLY A 15 -24.34 -22.78 -27.78
C GLY A 15 -24.02 -22.79 -26.28
N LYS A 16 -22.96 -22.11 -25.83
CA LYS A 16 -22.57 -22.04 -24.42
C LYS A 16 -23.07 -20.77 -23.76
N SER A 17 -23.28 -20.84 -22.46
CA SER A 17 -23.55 -19.66 -21.64
C SER A 17 -22.40 -19.33 -20.71
N VAL A 18 -22.09 -18.04 -20.59
CA VAL A 18 -20.94 -17.52 -19.82
C VAL A 18 -21.45 -16.72 -18.63
N PHE A 19 -20.94 -17.01 -17.43
CA PHE A 19 -21.19 -16.21 -16.23
C PHE A 19 -19.99 -15.31 -15.93
N ILE A 20 -20.22 -14.00 -15.86
CA ILE A 20 -19.16 -13.00 -15.66
C ILE A 20 -19.43 -12.19 -14.40
N THR A 21 -18.46 -12.19 -13.48
CA THR A 21 -18.40 -11.21 -12.40
C THR A 21 -17.58 -10.00 -12.85
N GLY A 22 -17.96 -8.80 -12.43
CA GLY A 22 -17.25 -7.59 -12.83
C GLY A 22 -17.50 -7.16 -14.29
N GLY A 23 -18.50 -7.73 -14.98
CA GLY A 23 -18.85 -7.39 -16.37
C GLY A 23 -19.27 -5.94 -16.62
N LEU A 24 -19.49 -5.16 -15.55
CA LEU A 24 -19.84 -3.73 -15.61
C LEU A 24 -18.63 -2.80 -15.39
N GLY A 25 -17.43 -3.35 -15.11
CA GLY A 25 -16.17 -2.62 -15.11
C GLY A 25 -15.58 -2.47 -16.51
N SER A 26 -14.56 -1.63 -16.71
CA SER A 26 -14.02 -1.28 -18.03
C SER A 26 -13.58 -2.54 -18.81
N LEU A 27 -12.76 -3.39 -18.18
CA LEU A 27 -12.33 -4.67 -18.77
C LEU A 27 -13.52 -5.59 -19.07
N GLY A 28 -14.43 -5.75 -18.10
CA GLY A 28 -15.59 -6.61 -18.24
C GLY A 28 -16.50 -6.20 -19.40
N LYS A 29 -16.71 -4.90 -19.61
CA LYS A 29 -17.51 -4.38 -20.73
C LYS A 29 -16.88 -4.73 -22.08
N VAL A 30 -15.55 -4.57 -22.20
CA VAL A 30 -14.81 -4.90 -23.43
C VAL A 30 -14.84 -6.41 -23.67
N THR A 31 -14.68 -7.24 -22.63
CA THR A 31 -14.84 -8.69 -22.75
C THR A 31 -16.25 -9.08 -23.21
N VAL A 32 -17.29 -8.46 -22.67
CA VAL A 32 -18.69 -8.72 -23.08
C VAL A 32 -18.94 -8.31 -24.53
N GLU A 33 -18.50 -7.11 -24.93
CA GLU A 33 -18.61 -6.64 -26.31
C GLU A 33 -17.89 -7.60 -27.27
N LYS A 34 -16.65 -7.98 -26.94
CA LYS A 34 -15.83 -8.88 -27.76
C LYS A 34 -16.46 -10.26 -27.90
N LEU A 35 -16.99 -10.84 -26.81
CA LEU A 35 -17.71 -12.13 -26.87
C LEU A 35 -18.93 -12.05 -27.76
N LEU A 36 -19.74 -10.99 -27.66
CA LEU A 36 -20.92 -10.85 -28.52
C LEU A 36 -20.53 -10.72 -30.00
N ARG A 37 -19.57 -9.84 -30.30
CA ARG A 37 -19.16 -9.54 -31.68
C ARG A 37 -18.43 -10.71 -32.35
N SER A 38 -17.49 -11.34 -31.65
CA SER A 38 -16.58 -12.34 -32.22
C SER A 38 -17.04 -13.78 -31.98
N CYS A 39 -17.94 -14.01 -31.01
CA CYS A 39 -18.55 -15.32 -30.76
C CYS A 39 -20.09 -15.20 -30.84
N PRO A 40 -20.67 -14.83 -32.00
CA PRO A 40 -22.11 -14.61 -32.13
C PRO A 40 -22.94 -15.86 -31.85
N GLY A 41 -22.34 -17.06 -31.88
CA GLY A 41 -22.98 -18.33 -31.52
C GLY A 41 -23.22 -18.54 -30.03
N ILE A 42 -22.74 -17.66 -29.14
CA ILE A 42 -22.98 -17.76 -27.69
C ILE A 42 -24.48 -17.76 -27.38
N GLU A 43 -24.92 -18.52 -26.38
CA GLU A 43 -26.33 -18.58 -26.03
C GLU A 43 -26.72 -17.40 -25.13
N ASN A 44 -26.12 -17.32 -23.94
CA ASN A 44 -26.35 -16.23 -22.98
C ASN A 44 -25.06 -15.76 -22.31
N ILE A 45 -25.01 -14.47 -21.96
CA ILE A 45 -23.99 -13.91 -21.08
C ILE A 45 -24.67 -13.43 -19.79
N PHE A 46 -24.48 -14.17 -18.71
CA PHE A 46 -24.98 -13.85 -17.38
C PHE A 46 -24.03 -12.91 -16.66
N LEU A 47 -24.47 -11.69 -16.35
CA LEU A 47 -23.66 -10.66 -15.71
C LEU A 47 -24.10 -10.42 -14.27
N LEU A 48 -23.20 -10.68 -13.32
CA LEU A 48 -23.47 -10.40 -11.91
C LEU A 48 -23.42 -8.89 -11.63
N ALA A 49 -24.51 -8.34 -11.12
CA ALA A 49 -24.65 -6.92 -10.84
C ALA A 49 -25.16 -6.67 -9.42
N ARG A 50 -24.35 -5.94 -8.63
CA ARG A 50 -24.76 -5.43 -7.32
C ARG A 50 -25.97 -4.48 -7.40
N PRO A 51 -27.00 -4.63 -6.57
CA PRO A 51 -28.08 -3.65 -6.49
C PRO A 51 -27.55 -2.30 -6.00
N LYS A 52 -28.13 -1.19 -6.48
CA LYS A 52 -27.85 0.16 -6.00
C LYS A 52 -29.13 0.77 -5.45
N LYS A 53 -29.04 1.58 -4.39
CA LYS A 53 -30.19 2.24 -3.72
C LYS A 53 -31.18 2.94 -4.68
N ASN A 54 -30.71 3.41 -5.85
CA ASN A 54 -31.51 4.22 -6.78
C ASN A 54 -31.59 3.65 -8.21
N ASN A 55 -30.93 2.54 -8.53
CA ASN A 55 -30.98 1.92 -9.86
C ASN A 55 -31.22 0.43 -9.68
N ASN A 56 -32.27 -0.09 -10.33
CA ASN A 56 -32.48 -1.52 -10.40
C ASN A 56 -31.49 -2.15 -11.39
N VAL A 57 -31.46 -3.48 -11.45
CA VAL A 57 -30.55 -4.23 -12.31
C VAL A 57 -30.84 -4.00 -13.81
N GLN A 58 -32.10 -3.76 -14.17
CA GLN A 58 -32.52 -3.46 -15.54
C GLN A 58 -32.00 -2.09 -16.02
N ASP A 59 -32.00 -1.08 -15.16
CA ASP A 59 -31.43 0.24 -15.47
C ASP A 59 -29.93 0.12 -15.78
N ARG A 60 -29.21 -0.72 -15.02
CA ARG A 60 -27.78 -1.00 -15.26
C ARG A 60 -27.56 -1.74 -16.58
N LEU A 61 -28.46 -2.63 -16.96
CA LEU A 61 -28.42 -3.29 -18.28
C LEU A 61 -28.62 -2.27 -19.41
N ASN A 62 -29.59 -1.37 -19.24
CA ASN A 62 -29.86 -0.31 -20.21
C ASN A 62 -28.68 0.67 -20.32
N GLU A 63 -28.07 1.07 -19.20
CA GLU A 63 -26.85 1.87 -19.16
C GLU A 63 -25.69 1.18 -19.90
N LEU A 64 -25.51 -0.13 -19.69
CA LEU A 64 -24.49 -0.92 -20.39
C LEU A 64 -24.74 -0.91 -21.91
N LYS A 65 -25.94 -1.28 -22.34
CA LYS A 65 -26.32 -1.37 -23.77
C LYS A 65 -26.27 -0.02 -24.49
N ASN A 66 -26.49 1.07 -23.78
CA ASN A 66 -26.43 2.44 -24.33
C ASN A 66 -25.04 3.08 -24.24
N SER A 67 -24.05 2.40 -23.66
CA SER A 67 -22.66 2.86 -23.67
C SER A 67 -22.14 2.99 -25.10
N PRO A 68 -21.31 4.01 -25.42
CA PRO A 68 -20.68 4.15 -26.74
C PRO A 68 -19.93 2.89 -27.19
N LEU A 69 -19.43 2.08 -26.26
CA LEU A 69 -18.76 0.82 -26.55
C LEU A 69 -19.61 -0.14 -27.40
N PHE A 70 -20.92 -0.19 -27.13
CA PHE A 70 -21.86 -1.11 -27.78
C PHE A 70 -22.55 -0.49 -29.00
N ALA A 71 -22.16 0.73 -29.43
CA ALA A 71 -22.84 1.44 -30.52
C ALA A 71 -22.86 0.62 -31.82
N ASN A 72 -21.73 0.01 -32.18
CA ASN A 72 -21.63 -0.83 -33.38
C ASN A 72 -22.58 -2.05 -33.32
N LEU A 73 -22.59 -2.77 -32.19
CA LEU A 73 -23.51 -3.90 -31.98
C LEU A 73 -24.97 -3.44 -32.00
N LYS A 74 -25.28 -2.27 -31.44
CA LYS A 74 -26.63 -1.72 -31.43
C LYS A 74 -27.13 -1.37 -32.84
N GLU A 75 -26.23 -0.91 -33.71
CA GLU A 75 -26.55 -0.53 -35.08
C GLU A 75 -26.63 -1.73 -36.03
N ASN A 76 -25.66 -2.63 -35.95
CA ASN A 76 -25.48 -3.70 -36.93
C ASN A 76 -25.95 -5.09 -36.49
N SER A 77 -26.08 -5.34 -35.17
CA SER A 77 -26.44 -6.66 -34.63
C SER A 77 -27.20 -6.57 -33.27
N PRO A 78 -28.31 -5.80 -33.21
CA PRO A 78 -29.01 -5.52 -31.95
C PRO A 78 -29.56 -6.77 -31.25
N GLU A 79 -29.79 -7.85 -31.99
CA GLU A 79 -30.21 -9.16 -31.48
C GLU A 79 -29.16 -9.78 -30.54
N LEU A 80 -27.86 -9.54 -30.76
CA LEU A 80 -26.80 -10.03 -29.88
C LEU A 80 -26.89 -9.40 -28.48
N LEU A 81 -27.34 -8.15 -28.38
CA LEU A 81 -27.53 -7.48 -27.08
C LEU A 81 -28.66 -8.13 -26.24
N LYS A 82 -29.57 -8.89 -26.85
CA LYS A 82 -30.64 -9.61 -26.13
C LYS A 82 -30.09 -10.80 -25.34
N LYS A 83 -28.88 -11.28 -25.68
CA LYS A 83 -28.20 -12.41 -25.01
C LYS A 83 -27.62 -12.04 -23.64
N ILE A 84 -27.57 -10.76 -23.30
CA ILE A 84 -27.09 -10.30 -21.99
C ILE A 84 -28.22 -10.45 -20.96
N VAL A 85 -28.00 -11.30 -19.97
CA VAL A 85 -28.90 -11.52 -18.83
C VAL A 85 -28.23 -10.98 -17.58
N MET A 86 -28.85 -10.03 -16.88
CA MET A 86 -28.30 -9.56 -15.61
C MET A 86 -28.80 -10.41 -14.45
N ILE A 87 -27.88 -10.76 -13.56
CA ILE A 87 -28.16 -11.49 -12.32
C ILE A 87 -27.90 -10.54 -11.15
N GLU A 88 -28.89 -10.37 -10.28
CA GLU A 88 -28.70 -9.60 -9.05
C GLU A 88 -27.83 -10.40 -8.07
N GLY A 89 -26.79 -9.76 -7.52
CA GLY A 89 -26.00 -10.37 -6.47
C GLY A 89 -24.78 -9.54 -6.07
N ASP A 90 -24.13 -9.95 -4.99
CA ASP A 90 -22.94 -9.31 -4.42
C ASP A 90 -21.87 -10.36 -4.09
N THR A 91 -20.72 -10.22 -4.73
CA THR A 91 -19.56 -11.10 -4.56
C THR A 91 -19.03 -11.16 -3.12
N ALA A 92 -19.36 -10.17 -2.28
CA ALA A 92 -18.97 -10.15 -0.87
C ALA A 92 -19.92 -10.94 0.05
N LYS A 93 -21.06 -11.44 -0.48
CA LYS A 93 -22.05 -12.21 0.27
C LYS A 93 -21.93 -13.70 0.00
N ASP A 94 -22.46 -14.50 0.93
CA ASP A 94 -22.57 -15.95 0.76
C ASP A 94 -23.45 -16.29 -0.46
N ASN A 95 -23.10 -17.36 -1.17
CA ASN A 95 -23.68 -17.73 -2.47
C ASN A 95 -23.71 -16.57 -3.49
N LEU A 96 -22.72 -15.66 -3.41
CA LEU A 96 -22.64 -14.44 -4.22
C LEU A 96 -23.88 -13.53 -4.10
N GLY A 97 -24.70 -13.69 -3.06
CA GLY A 97 -25.96 -12.97 -2.90
C GLY A 97 -26.99 -13.21 -4.02
N ILE A 98 -26.86 -14.31 -4.76
CA ILE A 98 -27.74 -14.66 -5.88
C ILE A 98 -28.96 -15.42 -5.36
N SER A 99 -30.14 -15.14 -5.95
CA SER A 99 -31.39 -15.85 -5.61
C SER A 99 -31.28 -17.36 -5.89
N GLU A 100 -32.06 -18.19 -5.18
CA GLU A 100 -32.04 -19.65 -5.42
C GLU A 100 -32.50 -20.01 -6.85
N ALA A 101 -33.47 -19.27 -7.39
CA ALA A 101 -33.94 -19.44 -8.76
C ALA A 101 -32.83 -19.15 -9.79
N ASP A 102 -32.10 -18.04 -9.62
CA ASP A 102 -30.99 -17.69 -10.50
C ASP A 102 -29.81 -18.65 -10.34
N GLN A 103 -29.52 -19.11 -9.12
CA GLN A 103 -28.50 -20.14 -8.91
C GLN A 103 -28.84 -21.43 -9.67
N LYS A 104 -30.11 -21.88 -9.62
CA LYS A 104 -30.56 -23.05 -10.38
C LYS A 104 -30.38 -22.83 -11.88
N MET A 105 -30.79 -21.68 -12.39
CA MET A 105 -30.60 -21.32 -13.80
C MET A 105 -29.12 -21.33 -14.21
N ILE A 106 -28.24 -20.77 -13.37
CA ILE A 106 -26.78 -20.78 -13.59
C ILE A 106 -26.26 -22.21 -13.61
N CYS A 107 -26.60 -23.03 -12.63
CA CYS A 107 -26.17 -24.43 -12.54
C CYS A 107 -26.62 -25.28 -13.75
N GLU A 108 -27.76 -24.93 -14.36
CA GLU A 108 -28.30 -25.63 -15.52
C GLU A 108 -27.72 -25.17 -16.85
N LYS A 109 -27.49 -23.86 -17.04
CA LYS A 109 -27.18 -23.27 -18.35
C LYS A 109 -25.72 -22.87 -18.54
N VAL A 110 -25.02 -22.47 -17.48
CA VAL A 110 -23.66 -21.92 -17.61
C VAL A 110 -22.66 -23.06 -17.80
N SER A 111 -21.65 -22.84 -18.64
CA SER A 111 -20.50 -23.75 -18.77
C SER A 111 -19.16 -23.05 -18.56
N ILE A 112 -19.14 -21.72 -18.61
CA ILE A 112 -17.90 -20.93 -18.53
C ILE A 112 -18.05 -19.82 -17.49
N PHE A 113 -17.07 -19.70 -16.59
CA PHE A 113 -16.99 -18.63 -15.60
C PHE A 113 -15.84 -17.68 -15.92
N ILE A 114 -16.10 -16.37 -15.89
CA ILE A 114 -15.07 -15.33 -15.93
C ILE A 114 -15.19 -14.49 -14.67
N ASN A 115 -14.27 -14.70 -13.73
CA ASN A 115 -14.22 -13.96 -12.48
C ASN A 115 -13.31 -12.72 -12.63
N SER A 116 -13.91 -11.58 -12.98
CA SER A 116 -13.20 -10.30 -13.11
C SER A 116 -13.61 -9.27 -12.05
N ALA A 117 -14.51 -9.61 -11.13
CA ALA A 117 -14.84 -8.73 -10.02
C ALA A 117 -13.64 -8.57 -9.08
N ALA A 118 -13.33 -7.33 -8.77
CA ALA A 118 -12.40 -6.97 -7.71
C ALA A 118 -12.86 -5.66 -7.08
N SER A 119 -12.41 -5.40 -5.85
CA SER A 119 -12.50 -4.02 -5.39
C SER A 119 -11.58 -3.16 -6.22
N ILE A 120 -12.12 -2.03 -6.68
CA ILE A 120 -11.30 -0.99 -7.28
C ILE A 120 -10.45 -0.34 -6.18
N ASN A 121 -10.87 -0.22 -4.92
CA ASN A 121 -10.02 0.47 -3.94
C ASN A 121 -8.83 -0.37 -3.44
N PHE A 122 -7.60 0.05 -3.75
CA PHE A 122 -6.39 -0.68 -3.32
C PHE A 122 -6.21 -0.83 -1.80
N ASN A 123 -6.73 0.14 -1.03
CA ASN A 123 -6.61 0.22 0.43
C ASN A 123 -7.98 0.18 1.10
N ASP A 124 -8.89 -0.64 0.58
CA ASP A 124 -10.10 -0.97 1.35
C ASP A 124 -9.72 -1.54 2.71
N PRO A 125 -10.57 -1.34 3.73
CA PRO A 125 -10.44 -2.04 5.00
C PRO A 125 -10.22 -3.54 4.75
N LEU A 126 -9.32 -4.16 5.52
CA LEU A 126 -8.88 -5.53 5.26
C LEU A 126 -10.06 -6.51 5.13
N LYS A 127 -11.08 -6.35 5.96
CA LYS A 127 -12.31 -7.15 5.92
C LYS A 127 -13.04 -7.04 4.58
N ASP A 128 -13.21 -5.82 4.07
CA ASP A 128 -13.89 -5.58 2.79
C ASP A 128 -13.07 -6.12 1.61
N ALA A 129 -11.75 -5.93 1.63
CA ALA A 129 -10.85 -6.48 0.62
C ALA A 129 -10.86 -8.01 0.61
N VAL A 130 -10.83 -8.65 1.79
CA VAL A 130 -10.88 -10.11 1.94
C VAL A 130 -12.23 -10.65 1.46
N ASN A 131 -13.35 -10.02 1.83
CA ASN A 131 -14.66 -10.44 1.34
C ASN A 131 -14.79 -10.27 -0.18
N THR A 132 -14.29 -9.16 -0.73
CA THR A 132 -14.46 -8.87 -2.15
C THR A 132 -13.56 -9.73 -3.05
N ASN A 133 -12.33 -10.05 -2.61
CA ASN A 133 -11.35 -10.73 -3.47
C ASN A 133 -11.13 -12.20 -3.12
N VAL A 134 -11.30 -12.60 -1.84
CA VAL A 134 -11.05 -13.98 -1.37
C VAL A 134 -12.37 -14.73 -1.18
N ARG A 135 -13.34 -14.18 -0.44
CA ARG A 135 -14.65 -14.83 -0.29
C ARG A 135 -15.36 -14.97 -1.63
N SER A 136 -15.26 -13.97 -2.50
CA SER A 136 -15.88 -14.02 -3.84
C SER A 136 -15.46 -15.22 -4.67
N ILE A 137 -14.16 -15.53 -4.72
CA ILE A 137 -13.69 -16.70 -5.44
C ILE A 137 -14.10 -18.00 -4.74
N MET A 138 -14.11 -18.02 -3.40
CA MET A 138 -14.63 -19.17 -2.65
C MET A 138 -16.09 -19.49 -3.00
N GLU A 139 -16.97 -18.48 -2.97
CA GLU A 139 -18.39 -18.66 -3.29
C GLU A 139 -18.60 -18.98 -4.78
N LEU A 140 -17.78 -18.40 -5.67
CA LEU A 140 -17.82 -18.72 -7.10
C LEU A 140 -17.40 -20.17 -7.37
N LEU A 141 -16.33 -20.68 -6.76
CA LEU A 141 -15.93 -22.07 -6.93
C LEU A 141 -16.99 -23.03 -6.34
N LYS A 142 -17.62 -22.68 -5.21
CA LYS A 142 -18.76 -23.46 -4.67
C LYS A 142 -19.93 -23.54 -5.65
N LEU A 143 -20.26 -22.43 -6.32
CA LEU A 143 -21.31 -22.41 -7.35
C LEU A 143 -20.89 -23.20 -8.59
N ALA A 144 -19.66 -23.02 -9.07
CA ALA A 144 -19.14 -23.70 -10.26
C ALA A 144 -19.14 -25.22 -10.10
N ARG A 145 -18.91 -25.75 -8.89
CA ARG A 145 -19.01 -27.20 -8.61
C ARG A 145 -20.40 -27.79 -8.77
N LYS A 146 -21.45 -26.96 -8.69
CA LYS A 146 -22.84 -27.40 -8.84
C LYS A 146 -23.32 -27.36 -10.30
N VAL A 147 -22.50 -26.81 -11.20
CA VAL A 147 -22.82 -26.65 -12.62
C VAL A 147 -22.67 -27.98 -13.34
N LYS A 148 -23.68 -28.32 -14.16
CA LYS A 148 -23.75 -29.63 -14.82
C LYS A 148 -22.66 -29.83 -15.90
N ASN A 149 -22.38 -28.79 -16.67
CA ASN A 149 -21.48 -28.85 -17.83
C ASN A 149 -20.37 -27.81 -17.70
N LEU A 150 -19.63 -27.83 -16.58
CA LEU A 150 -18.54 -26.89 -16.37
C LEU A 150 -17.36 -27.21 -17.29
N GLU A 151 -16.98 -26.27 -18.14
CA GLU A 151 -15.88 -26.43 -19.09
C GLU A 151 -14.71 -25.51 -18.81
N SER A 152 -14.92 -24.30 -18.26
CA SER A 152 -13.80 -23.36 -18.06
C SER A 152 -14.07 -22.33 -16.98
N ILE A 153 -13.03 -21.97 -16.21
CA ILE A 153 -13.02 -20.89 -15.23
C ILE A 153 -11.78 -20.02 -15.45
N VAL A 154 -11.99 -18.74 -15.74
CA VAL A 154 -10.92 -17.75 -15.81
C VAL A 154 -10.98 -16.84 -14.57
N HIS A 155 -9.91 -16.78 -13.81
CA HIS A 155 -9.77 -15.84 -12.69
C HIS A 155 -8.85 -14.68 -13.05
N VAL A 156 -9.36 -13.45 -12.95
CA VAL A 156 -8.54 -12.23 -13.16
C VAL A 156 -7.91 -11.78 -11.83
N SER A 157 -6.60 -11.95 -11.73
CA SER A 157 -5.76 -11.51 -10.61
C SER A 157 -5.01 -10.21 -10.97
N THR A 158 -3.76 -10.04 -10.56
CA THR A 158 -2.88 -8.92 -10.93
C THR A 158 -1.42 -9.39 -11.00
N SER A 159 -0.62 -8.80 -11.89
CA SER A 159 0.81 -9.11 -11.95
C SER A 159 1.58 -8.65 -10.70
N TYR A 160 1.02 -7.70 -9.94
CA TYR A 160 1.64 -7.13 -8.75
C TYR A 160 1.48 -7.96 -7.47
N THR A 161 0.90 -9.17 -7.52
CA THR A 161 0.78 -10.05 -6.34
C THR A 161 2.13 -10.42 -5.73
N ASN A 162 3.19 -10.47 -6.56
CA ASN A 162 4.51 -10.98 -6.18
C ASN A 162 5.65 -9.99 -6.45
N TRP A 163 5.36 -8.68 -6.42
CA TRP A 163 6.34 -7.63 -6.75
C TRP A 163 7.59 -7.63 -5.85
N PHE A 164 7.51 -8.18 -4.64
CA PHE A 164 8.61 -8.23 -3.66
C PHE A 164 9.40 -9.54 -3.70
N CYS A 165 9.06 -10.45 -4.62
CA CYS A 165 9.78 -11.70 -4.83
C CYS A 165 10.94 -11.44 -5.80
N SER A 166 12.04 -10.88 -5.29
CA SER A 166 13.31 -10.82 -6.03
C SER A 166 14.49 -10.73 -5.08
N ASP A 167 15.52 -11.52 -5.39
CA ASP A 167 16.74 -11.61 -4.59
C ASP A 167 17.92 -10.80 -5.16
N ASN A 168 17.72 -9.97 -6.20
CA ASN A 168 18.76 -9.10 -6.77
C ASN A 168 18.15 -7.79 -7.30
N ASP A 169 18.96 -6.75 -7.56
CA ASP A 169 18.60 -5.35 -7.91
C ASP A 169 17.56 -5.13 -9.04
N THR A 170 17.01 -6.18 -9.66
CA THR A 170 15.85 -6.15 -10.56
C THR A 170 14.84 -7.26 -10.23
N VAL A 171 13.57 -6.89 -10.03
CA VAL A 171 12.47 -7.86 -9.80
C VAL A 171 12.00 -8.45 -11.13
N LEU A 172 12.29 -9.72 -11.40
CA LEU A 172 11.64 -10.49 -12.46
C LEU A 172 10.55 -11.38 -11.86
N VAL A 173 9.29 -11.13 -12.21
CA VAL A 173 8.15 -11.92 -11.75
C VAL A 173 7.73 -12.89 -12.85
N GLU A 174 7.73 -14.19 -12.53
CA GLU A 174 7.45 -15.30 -13.44
C GLU A 174 5.98 -15.73 -13.40
N GLU A 175 5.52 -16.42 -14.45
CA GLU A 175 4.16 -16.96 -14.58
C GLU A 175 3.99 -18.27 -13.77
N LYS A 176 4.24 -18.20 -12.46
CA LYS A 176 4.10 -19.31 -11.52
C LYS A 176 3.32 -18.92 -10.26
N PHE A 177 2.89 -19.92 -9.49
CA PHE A 177 2.35 -19.71 -8.16
C PHE A 177 3.48 -19.34 -7.19
N TYR A 178 3.21 -18.36 -6.35
CA TYR A 178 4.08 -17.99 -5.24
C TYR A 178 3.31 -18.23 -3.94
N PRO A 179 3.91 -18.92 -2.96
CA PRO A 179 3.23 -19.25 -1.71
C PRO A 179 2.79 -17.98 -0.98
N ALA A 180 1.55 -17.95 -0.51
CA ALA A 180 1.07 -16.89 0.37
C ALA A 180 1.63 -17.03 1.78
N GLU A 181 1.76 -15.90 2.48
CA GLU A 181 2.27 -15.83 3.85
C GLU A 181 1.30 -16.44 4.87
N TYR A 182 0.01 -16.49 4.52
CA TYR A 182 -1.07 -16.97 5.37
C TYR A 182 -2.03 -17.86 4.57
N LYS A 183 -2.67 -18.80 5.26
CA LYS A 183 -3.76 -19.57 4.67
C LYS A 183 -5.00 -18.68 4.47
N PRO A 184 -5.68 -18.74 3.31
CA PRO A 184 -6.85 -17.90 3.03
C PRO A 184 -7.96 -18.03 4.07
N ASN A 185 -8.27 -19.26 4.51
CA ASN A 185 -9.32 -19.53 5.51
C ASN A 185 -9.01 -18.92 6.89
N ASP A 186 -7.73 -18.83 7.26
CA ASP A 186 -7.33 -18.24 8.54
C ASP A 186 -7.55 -16.71 8.52
N ILE A 187 -7.28 -16.05 7.39
CA ILE A 187 -7.52 -14.62 7.20
C ILE A 187 -9.02 -14.31 7.12
N LEU A 188 -9.80 -15.13 6.42
CA LEU A 188 -11.27 -15.00 6.40
C LEU A 188 -11.83 -15.02 7.81
N LYS A 189 -11.50 -16.05 8.60
CA LYS A 189 -11.95 -16.19 9.99
C LYS A 189 -11.47 -15.03 10.88
N LEU A 190 -10.26 -14.53 10.66
CA LEU A 190 -9.73 -13.36 11.38
C LEU A 190 -10.62 -12.13 11.12
N THR A 191 -10.98 -11.87 9.86
CA THR A 191 -11.80 -10.70 9.51
C THR A 191 -13.26 -10.79 9.98
N GLU A 192 -13.78 -11.98 10.22
CA GLU A 192 -15.12 -12.21 10.79
C GLU A 192 -15.16 -12.07 12.31
N THR A 193 -14.09 -12.50 12.98
CA THR A 193 -14.05 -12.63 14.45
C THR A 193 -13.57 -11.37 15.14
N VAL A 194 -12.67 -10.62 14.50
CA VAL A 194 -12.02 -9.43 15.06
C VAL A 194 -12.81 -8.17 14.75
N SER A 195 -12.90 -7.25 15.71
CA SER A 195 -13.55 -5.95 15.51
C SER A 195 -12.79 -5.09 14.48
N GLU A 196 -13.53 -4.29 13.70
CA GLU A 196 -12.95 -3.47 12.62
C GLU A 196 -11.86 -2.51 13.13
N LYS A 197 -12.09 -1.86 14.28
CA LYS A 197 -11.11 -0.98 14.91
C LYS A 197 -9.79 -1.69 15.26
N LEU A 198 -9.85 -2.96 15.65
CA LEU A 198 -8.63 -3.73 15.91
C LEU A 198 -8.00 -4.22 14.60
N LEU A 199 -8.81 -4.67 13.64
CA LEU A 199 -8.35 -5.05 12.30
C LEU A 199 -7.54 -3.93 11.65
N GLU A 200 -8.01 -2.68 11.71
CA GLU A 200 -7.28 -1.51 11.20
C GLU A 200 -5.89 -1.37 11.85
N LYS A 201 -5.79 -1.57 13.17
CA LYS A 201 -4.50 -1.48 13.91
C LYS A 201 -3.55 -2.62 13.53
N VAL A 202 -4.05 -3.83 13.25
CA VAL A 202 -3.20 -4.99 12.93
C VAL A 202 -2.93 -5.17 11.43
N THR A 203 -3.74 -4.56 10.56
CA THR A 203 -3.63 -4.68 9.10
C THR A 203 -2.21 -4.41 8.58
N PRO A 204 -1.50 -3.34 9.00
CA PRO A 204 -0.14 -3.09 8.52
C PRO A 204 0.84 -4.25 8.80
N HIS A 205 0.62 -5.00 9.88
CA HIS A 205 1.44 -6.17 10.21
C HIS A 205 1.04 -7.41 9.42
N ILE A 206 -0.26 -7.58 9.14
CA ILE A 206 -0.78 -8.69 8.32
C ILE A 206 -0.33 -8.54 6.87
N LEU A 207 -0.31 -7.32 6.33
CA LEU A 207 0.16 -7.08 4.97
C LEU A 207 1.64 -7.48 4.80
N GLY A 208 2.46 -7.38 5.85
CA GLY A 208 3.86 -7.75 5.80
C GLY A 208 4.61 -6.97 4.72
N LYS A 209 5.08 -7.68 3.69
CA LYS A 209 5.74 -7.07 2.51
C LYS A 209 4.76 -6.45 1.53
N HIS A 210 3.48 -6.83 1.55
CA HIS A 210 2.47 -6.24 0.68
C HIS A 210 2.26 -4.77 1.02
N LYS A 211 2.07 -3.96 -0.01
CA LYS A 211 1.97 -2.51 0.15
C LYS A 211 0.55 -2.04 0.43
N ASN A 212 -0.42 -2.83 0.03
CA ASN A 212 -1.84 -2.52 0.14
C ASN A 212 -2.67 -3.80 0.30
N THR A 213 -3.91 -3.65 0.75
CA THR A 213 -4.83 -4.77 1.00
C THR A 213 -5.22 -5.49 -0.29
N TYR A 214 -5.20 -4.80 -1.43
CA TYR A 214 -5.51 -5.39 -2.73
C TYR A 214 -4.48 -6.42 -3.20
N THR A 215 -3.19 -6.11 -3.25
CA THR A 215 -2.18 -7.09 -3.72
C THR A 215 -2.11 -8.30 -2.78
N PHE A 216 -2.28 -8.04 -1.48
CA PHE A 216 -2.36 -9.08 -0.46
C PHE A 216 -3.54 -10.03 -0.70
N THR A 217 -4.74 -9.48 -0.88
CA THR A 217 -5.95 -10.30 -1.05
C THR A 217 -6.03 -10.99 -2.40
N LYS A 218 -5.46 -10.41 -3.47
CA LYS A 218 -5.30 -11.11 -4.75
C LYS A 218 -4.33 -12.29 -4.63
N LYS A 219 -3.21 -12.14 -3.92
CA LYS A 219 -2.30 -13.26 -3.63
C LYS A 219 -3.00 -14.36 -2.81
N LEU A 220 -3.78 -13.99 -1.79
CA LEU A 220 -4.60 -14.95 -1.02
C LEU A 220 -5.65 -15.65 -1.87
N ALA A 221 -6.27 -14.96 -2.83
CA ALA A 221 -7.23 -15.56 -3.75
C ALA A 221 -6.58 -16.60 -4.68
N GLU A 222 -5.37 -16.30 -5.20
CA GLU A 222 -4.59 -17.27 -5.97
C GLU A 222 -4.20 -18.49 -5.13
N GLU A 223 -3.78 -18.29 -3.88
CA GLU A 223 -3.49 -19.38 -2.95
C GLU A 223 -4.73 -20.23 -2.67
N PHE A 224 -5.91 -19.61 -2.55
CA PHE A 224 -7.17 -20.33 -2.39
C PHE A 224 -7.47 -21.20 -3.61
N ILE A 225 -7.36 -20.64 -4.82
CA ILE A 225 -7.52 -21.40 -6.07
C ILE A 225 -6.55 -22.57 -6.12
N LYS A 226 -5.27 -22.35 -5.77
CA LYS A 226 -4.26 -23.41 -5.76
C LYS A 226 -4.64 -24.57 -4.83
N ASN A 227 -5.26 -24.27 -3.68
CA ASN A 227 -5.68 -25.29 -2.72
C ASN A 227 -6.99 -26.00 -3.12
N GLU A 228 -7.86 -25.32 -3.87
CA GLU A 228 -9.22 -25.80 -4.20
C GLU A 228 -9.40 -26.18 -5.68
N LYS A 229 -8.35 -26.15 -6.49
CA LYS A 229 -8.42 -26.40 -7.94
C LYS A 229 -8.82 -27.81 -8.35
N GLU A 230 -8.84 -28.77 -7.43
CA GLU A 230 -8.99 -30.18 -7.76
C GLU A 230 -10.25 -30.41 -8.63
N ASN A 231 -10.03 -31.07 -9.77
CA ASN A 231 -11.03 -31.36 -10.80
C ASN A 231 -11.75 -30.13 -11.40
N LEU A 232 -11.16 -28.93 -11.31
CA LEU A 232 -11.70 -27.73 -11.94
C LEU A 232 -10.83 -27.26 -13.11
N PRO A 233 -11.45 -26.91 -14.26
CA PRO A 233 -10.74 -26.34 -15.40
C PRO A 233 -10.48 -24.84 -15.15
N ILE A 234 -9.43 -24.50 -14.39
CA ILE A 234 -9.12 -23.11 -14.00
C ILE A 234 -7.85 -22.59 -14.69
N THR A 235 -7.88 -21.32 -15.10
CA THR A 235 -6.69 -20.51 -15.40
C THR A 235 -6.73 -19.16 -14.71
N ILE A 236 -5.55 -18.55 -14.54
CA ILE A 236 -5.38 -17.24 -13.92
C ILE A 236 -4.78 -16.26 -14.94
N VAL A 237 -5.43 -15.13 -15.15
CA VAL A 237 -4.89 -14.00 -15.94
C VAL A 237 -4.50 -12.89 -14.97
N ARG A 238 -3.30 -12.35 -15.10
CA ARG A 238 -2.70 -11.33 -14.23
C ARG A 238 -2.41 -10.05 -15.02
N PRO A 239 -3.36 -9.11 -15.12
CA PRO A 239 -3.10 -7.81 -15.73
C PRO A 239 -2.16 -6.92 -14.92
N SER A 240 -1.42 -6.06 -15.63
CA SER A 240 -0.65 -4.98 -15.01
C SER A 240 -1.58 -3.94 -14.38
N MET A 241 -1.26 -3.48 -13.16
CA MET A 241 -2.03 -2.44 -12.47
C MET A 241 -1.16 -1.39 -11.76
N SER A 242 -1.75 -0.22 -11.54
CA SER A 242 -1.09 0.94 -10.94
C SER A 242 -1.37 0.97 -9.43
N HIS A 243 -0.34 0.88 -8.61
CA HIS A 243 -0.37 0.58 -7.17
C HIS A 243 -0.68 1.78 -6.25
N ARG A 244 -1.47 1.68 -5.15
CA ARG A 244 -1.55 2.71 -4.05
C ARG A 244 -0.49 2.62 -2.95
N ASN A 245 0.31 3.66 -2.68
CA ASN A 245 1.26 3.69 -1.56
C ASN A 245 0.74 4.57 -0.40
N ASN A 246 0.30 3.97 0.71
CA ASN A 246 -0.06 4.74 1.91
C ASN A 246 1.17 4.91 2.80
N SER A 247 1.97 5.93 2.50
CA SER A 247 2.91 6.50 3.48
C SER A 247 2.75 8.02 3.49
N THR A 248 1.56 8.48 3.84
CA THR A 248 1.30 9.84 4.29
C THR A 248 0.64 9.77 5.65
N ILE A 249 1.44 10.01 6.69
CA ILE A 249 0.99 10.32 8.04
C ILE A 249 0.01 11.51 7.92
N PRO A 250 -1.17 11.49 8.55
CA PRO A 250 -2.00 12.67 8.61
C PRO A 250 -1.23 13.76 9.35
N VAL A 251 -0.94 14.87 8.67
CA VAL A 251 -0.37 16.07 9.31
C VAL A 251 -1.38 16.60 10.31
N LYS A 252 -1.23 16.19 11.57
CA LYS A 252 -1.64 16.98 12.72
C LYS A 252 -0.37 17.38 13.45
N ASN A 253 -0.16 18.69 13.54
CA ASN A 253 0.94 19.35 14.23
C ASN A 253 1.39 18.61 15.49
N GLN A 254 2.57 17.99 15.47
CA GLN A 254 3.33 17.65 16.66
C GLN A 254 4.81 17.58 16.31
N GLN A 255 5.62 18.14 17.20
CA GLN A 255 7.05 18.39 17.07
C GLN A 255 7.84 17.16 16.62
N VAL A 256 8.85 17.46 15.80
CA VAL A 256 9.89 16.57 15.29
C VAL A 256 10.65 15.91 16.44
N ASP A 257 10.70 14.59 16.45
CA ASP A 257 11.79 13.84 17.09
C ASP A 257 12.49 13.01 16.02
N SER A 258 13.67 13.48 15.63
CA SER A 258 14.60 12.82 14.73
C SER A 258 15.29 11.68 15.47
N ASN A 259 15.03 10.43 15.10
CA ASN A 259 15.99 9.29 15.12
C ASN A 259 15.25 7.97 14.89
N LEU A 260 15.31 7.43 13.67
CA LEU A 260 15.15 5.99 13.42
C LEU A 260 15.87 5.65 12.10
N LYS A 261 17.14 5.27 12.24
CA LYS A 261 17.97 4.70 11.17
C LYS A 261 17.51 3.26 10.87
N TYR A 262 17.48 2.95 9.59
CA TYR A 262 17.25 1.64 8.98
C TYR A 262 18.14 0.55 9.59
N ALA A 263 17.58 -0.66 9.74
CA ALA A 263 18.32 -1.90 9.89
C ALA A 263 17.88 -2.87 8.79
N SER A 264 18.59 -2.81 7.66
CA SER A 264 18.71 -3.90 6.69
C SER A 264 19.84 -4.83 7.13
N ASN A 265 19.75 -6.10 6.72
CA ASN A 265 20.73 -7.20 6.83
C ASN A 265 20.36 -8.28 7.86
N VAL A 266 19.63 -9.30 7.38
CA VAL A 266 19.88 -10.71 7.73
C VAL A 266 19.51 -11.55 6.51
N SER A 267 20.52 -11.96 5.74
CA SER A 267 20.47 -13.14 4.87
C SER A 267 20.61 -14.38 5.76
N MET A 268 19.78 -15.41 5.54
CA MET A 268 19.98 -16.73 6.13
C MET A 268 19.83 -17.77 5.03
N ASP A 269 20.97 -18.38 4.70
CA ASP A 269 21.11 -19.60 3.91
C ASP A 269 20.30 -20.73 4.55
N PHE A 270 19.58 -21.49 3.72
CA PHE A 270 19.07 -22.81 4.10
C PHE A 270 19.89 -23.88 3.40
N GLY A 271 20.78 -24.49 4.17
CA GLY A 271 21.41 -25.76 3.83
C GLY A 271 20.37 -26.88 3.81
N SER A 272 20.41 -27.65 2.73
CA SER A 272 19.73 -28.91 2.52
C SER A 272 20.20 -29.97 3.52
N ASP A 273 19.27 -30.70 4.15
CA ASP A 273 19.55 -32.07 4.57
C ASP A 273 18.27 -32.93 4.54
N SER A 274 18.40 -34.03 3.82
CA SER A 274 17.46 -35.13 3.61
C SER A 274 17.51 -36.15 4.74
N VAL A 275 16.38 -36.64 5.29
CA VAL A 275 16.26 -38.01 5.83
C VAL A 275 14.80 -38.52 5.80
N LYS A 276 14.60 -39.55 4.98
CA LYS A 276 13.87 -40.84 5.07
C LYS A 276 12.51 -40.99 5.79
N GLU A 277 11.64 -41.71 5.06
CA GLU A 277 10.39 -42.36 5.46
C GLU A 277 10.61 -43.48 6.50
N ASP A 278 9.61 -43.67 7.38
CA ASP A 278 9.21 -45.00 7.83
C ASP A 278 7.71 -45.04 8.17
N ASN A 279 7.05 -46.06 7.63
CA ASN A 279 5.62 -46.36 7.77
C ASN A 279 5.34 -47.15 9.08
N LYS A 280 4.28 -46.78 9.81
CA LYS A 280 3.36 -47.74 10.46
C LYS A 280 2.05 -47.07 10.91
N SER A 281 0.99 -47.85 10.78
CA SER A 281 -0.41 -47.50 10.64
C SER A 281 -1.19 -47.23 11.94
N SER A 282 -2.31 -46.53 11.74
CA SER A 282 -3.60 -46.60 12.47
C SER A 282 -3.79 -45.75 13.75
N LYS A 283 -4.47 -44.61 13.57
CA LYS A 283 -5.74 -44.29 14.23
C LYS A 283 -6.26 -42.94 13.71
N ILE A 284 -7.38 -43.01 13.01
CA ILE A 284 -8.15 -41.85 12.53
C ILE A 284 -8.66 -41.08 13.75
N LYS A 285 -8.30 -39.79 13.84
CA LYS A 285 -8.91 -38.76 14.70
C LYS A 285 -8.91 -37.43 13.93
N PRO A 286 -9.90 -36.54 14.17
CA PRO A 286 -10.24 -35.46 13.26
C PRO A 286 -9.16 -34.37 13.23
N ILE A 287 -8.46 -34.24 12.10
CA ILE A 287 -7.51 -33.15 11.84
C ILE A 287 -8.26 -32.04 11.10
N ILE A 288 -8.98 -31.20 11.83
CA ILE A 288 -9.42 -29.90 11.33
C ILE A 288 -9.27 -28.90 12.48
N VAL A 289 -8.67 -27.74 12.19
CA VAL A 289 -8.47 -26.56 13.05
C VAL A 289 -7.20 -26.56 13.94
N ASP A 290 -5.99 -26.48 13.36
CA ASP A 290 -4.79 -26.12 14.14
C ASP A 290 -3.85 -25.07 13.50
N SER A 291 -4.00 -24.73 12.21
CA SER A 291 -3.02 -23.83 11.54
C SER A 291 -3.22 -22.34 11.83
N GLY A 292 -4.45 -21.85 11.96
CA GLY A 292 -4.70 -20.44 12.30
C GLY A 292 -4.30 -20.09 13.73
N LEU A 293 -4.44 -21.05 14.65
CA LEU A 293 -3.96 -20.94 16.03
C LEU A 293 -2.43 -20.99 16.08
N ALA A 294 -1.78 -21.78 15.22
CA ALA A 294 -0.33 -21.78 15.08
C ALA A 294 0.20 -20.46 14.52
N ALA A 295 -0.51 -19.80 13.59
CA ALA A 295 -0.13 -18.48 13.05
C ALA A 295 -0.28 -17.36 14.10
N ILE A 296 -1.33 -17.38 14.92
CA ILE A 296 -1.51 -16.45 16.04
C ILE A 296 -0.50 -16.75 17.17
N ARG A 297 -0.23 -18.03 17.47
CA ARG A 297 0.83 -18.43 18.41
C ARG A 297 2.22 -18.03 17.91
N ASN A 298 2.53 -18.21 16.63
CA ASN A 298 3.79 -17.78 16.01
C ASN A 298 3.90 -16.26 15.93
N PHE A 299 2.80 -15.53 15.70
CA PHE A 299 2.77 -14.07 15.79
C PHE A 299 3.06 -13.59 17.22
N ILE A 300 2.47 -14.25 18.23
CA ILE A 300 2.72 -13.97 19.64
C ILE A 300 4.14 -14.42 20.09
N GLN A 301 4.69 -15.50 19.51
CA GLN A 301 6.06 -15.96 19.77
C GLN A 301 7.13 -15.17 19.02
N ASN A 302 6.84 -14.66 17.82
CA ASN A 302 7.73 -13.77 17.04
C ASN A 302 7.70 -12.34 17.55
N LEU A 303 6.73 -11.98 18.38
CA LEU A 303 6.83 -10.88 19.36
C LEU A 303 7.80 -11.19 20.51
N LYS A 304 8.82 -12.04 20.29
CA LYS A 304 10.04 -12.11 21.11
C LYS A 304 10.62 -10.70 21.20
N LEU A 305 10.15 -9.98 22.22
CA LEU A 305 10.90 -8.99 22.97
C LEU A 305 12.30 -9.59 23.11
N LYS A 306 13.24 -9.08 22.32
CA LYS A 306 14.66 -9.42 22.43
C LYS A 306 14.97 -9.44 23.92
N LYS A 307 15.55 -10.54 24.41
CA LYS A 307 16.03 -10.62 25.79
C LYS A 307 16.92 -9.40 26.07
N LYS A 308 16.38 -8.41 26.79
CA LYS A 308 16.97 -7.37 27.68
C LYS A 308 16.23 -6.01 27.54
N PRO A 309 16.13 -5.20 28.61
CA PRO A 309 15.69 -5.45 29.98
C PRO A 309 14.28 -4.83 30.22
N MET A 310 13.72 -5.02 31.44
CA MET A 310 12.42 -4.52 31.90
C MET A 310 11.95 -3.19 31.27
N LEU A 311 10.84 -3.23 30.51
CA LEU A 311 10.09 -2.05 30.10
C LEU A 311 9.33 -1.48 31.30
N ARG A 312 9.83 -0.38 31.86
CA ARG A 312 9.07 0.45 32.81
C ARG A 312 8.10 1.31 32.01
N ILE A 313 6.81 0.94 32.00
CA ILE A 313 5.76 1.73 31.36
C ILE A 313 5.05 2.54 32.45
N SER A 314 5.05 3.87 32.32
CA SER A 314 4.25 4.79 33.14
C SER A 314 3.38 5.69 32.25
N GLY A 315 2.18 6.02 32.73
CA GLY A 315 1.26 6.95 32.06
C GLY A 315 0.50 6.35 30.87
N LYS A 316 0.05 7.22 29.94
CA LYS A 316 -0.87 6.93 28.80
C LYS A 316 -0.55 5.68 27.95
N LYS A 317 0.66 5.13 28.02
CA LYS A 317 1.04 3.85 27.39
C LYS A 317 0.39 2.61 28.03
N THR A 318 -0.06 2.69 29.28
CA THR A 318 -0.80 1.61 29.96
C THR A 318 -2.20 1.40 29.36
N GLN A 319 -2.84 2.46 28.87
CA GLN A 319 -4.19 2.38 28.28
C GLN A 319 -4.19 1.62 26.94
N ILE A 320 -3.18 1.88 26.09
CA ILE A 320 -2.99 1.16 24.82
C ILE A 320 -2.64 -0.31 25.07
N PHE A 321 -1.83 -0.58 26.10
CA PHE A 321 -1.47 -1.94 26.50
C PHE A 321 -2.66 -2.72 27.08
N CYS A 322 -3.48 -2.08 27.91
CA CYS A 322 -4.74 -2.65 28.41
C CYS A 322 -5.75 -2.87 27.28
N GLU A 323 -5.88 -1.94 26.33
CA GLU A 323 -6.75 -2.11 25.14
C GLU A 323 -6.32 -3.32 24.28
N ILE A 324 -5.02 -3.56 24.13
CA ILE A 324 -4.48 -4.73 23.40
C ILE A 324 -4.79 -6.04 24.15
N ILE A 325 -4.76 -6.03 25.49
CA ILE A 325 -5.09 -7.18 26.33
C ILE A 325 -6.61 -7.44 26.37
N GLU A 326 -7.44 -6.40 26.43
CA GLU A 326 -8.90 -6.48 26.31
C GLU A 326 -9.32 -7.03 24.94
N SER A 327 -8.63 -6.56 23.90
CA SER A 327 -8.79 -7.09 22.53
C SER A 327 -8.43 -8.58 22.45
N LYS A 328 -7.42 -9.03 23.23
CA LYS A 328 -7.04 -10.44 23.34
C LYS A 328 -8.08 -11.27 24.09
N LYS A 329 -8.74 -10.69 25.11
CA LYS A 329 -9.82 -11.32 25.88
C LYS A 329 -11.07 -11.57 25.03
N ILE A 330 -11.46 -10.60 24.20
CA ILE A 330 -12.63 -10.70 23.29
C ILE A 330 -12.40 -11.75 22.19
N ILE A 331 -11.19 -11.86 21.65
CA ILE A 331 -10.82 -12.84 20.63
C ILE A 331 -10.87 -14.26 21.19
N LEU A 332 -10.44 -14.47 22.45
CA LEU A 332 -10.42 -15.78 23.09
C LEU A 332 -11.82 -16.23 23.53
N ASP A 333 -12.67 -15.32 24.02
CA ASP A 333 -14.07 -15.62 24.39
C ASP A 333 -14.92 -16.05 23.19
N LYS A 334 -14.73 -15.44 22.01
CA LYS A 334 -15.49 -15.78 20.79
C LYS A 334 -15.08 -17.11 20.14
N LEU A 335 -13.88 -17.63 20.44
CA LEU A 335 -13.34 -18.85 19.83
C LEU A 335 -13.68 -20.14 20.60
N LYS A 336 -14.48 -20.06 21.68
CA LYS A 336 -14.94 -21.21 22.51
C LYS A 336 -13.80 -22.17 22.94
N ILE A 337 -12.63 -21.64 23.27
CA ILE A 337 -11.56 -22.42 23.89
C ILE A 337 -11.97 -22.64 25.36
N ARG A 338 -12.32 -23.89 25.71
CA ARG A 338 -12.66 -24.27 27.09
C ARG A 338 -11.41 -24.70 27.86
N GLN A 339 -10.99 -23.86 28.81
CA GLN A 339 -10.25 -24.07 30.09
C GLN A 339 -9.50 -22.75 30.39
N TYR A 340 -9.62 -22.03 31.50
CA TYR A 340 -10.53 -22.03 32.65
C TYR A 340 -10.56 -20.59 33.24
N THR A 341 -11.58 -20.41 34.07
CA THR A 341 -12.11 -19.30 34.87
C THR A 341 -11.17 -18.15 35.25
N PHE A 342 -11.69 -16.95 34.96
CA PHE A 342 -11.28 -15.63 35.42
C PHE A 342 -11.56 -15.42 36.90
N HIS A 343 -10.83 -14.48 37.54
CA HIS A 343 -11.49 -13.55 38.45
C HIS A 343 -11.14 -12.10 38.14
N THR A 344 -12.21 -11.32 38.10
CA THR A 344 -12.36 -9.87 38.00
C THR A 344 -11.65 -9.13 39.15
N PHE A 345 -11.37 -7.86 38.90
CA PHE A 345 -11.02 -6.78 39.83
C PHE A 345 -10.94 -7.18 41.32
N MET A 346 -9.72 -7.30 41.83
CA MET A 346 -9.49 -7.35 43.28
C MET A 346 -9.52 -5.94 43.87
N GLU A 347 -10.30 -5.79 44.95
CA GLU A 347 -10.25 -4.62 45.81
C GLU A 347 -8.88 -4.48 46.49
N GLU A 348 -8.62 -3.29 46.99
CA GLU A 348 -7.33 -2.85 47.51
C GLU A 348 -6.78 -3.70 48.68
N SER A 349 -7.64 -4.51 49.31
CA SER A 349 -7.35 -5.43 50.41
C SER A 349 -6.61 -6.70 50.00
N GLU A 350 -6.55 -7.08 48.71
CA GLU A 350 -6.00 -8.37 48.28
C GLU A 350 -4.64 -8.31 47.54
N LYS A 351 -4.06 -7.10 47.37
CA LYS A 351 -2.71 -6.89 46.78
C LYS A 351 -1.58 -7.67 47.48
N SER A 352 -1.76 -8.01 48.76
CA SER A 352 -0.80 -8.76 49.58
C SER A 352 -0.69 -10.24 49.20
N LYS A 353 -1.72 -10.83 48.59
CA LYS A 353 -1.75 -12.26 48.21
C LYS A 353 -0.84 -12.59 47.03
N ILE A 354 -0.43 -11.59 46.24
CA ILE A 354 0.47 -11.76 45.09
C ILE A 354 1.88 -12.22 45.51
N PHE A 355 2.32 -11.86 46.72
CA PHE A 355 3.64 -12.22 47.25
C PHE A 355 3.73 -13.66 47.78
N LEU A 356 2.61 -14.39 47.78
CA LEU A 356 2.54 -15.80 48.18
C LEU A 356 2.66 -16.76 46.99
N LEU A 357 2.73 -16.24 45.76
CA LEU A 357 2.95 -17.04 44.55
C LEU A 357 4.37 -17.64 44.54
N LYS A 358 4.44 -18.97 44.62
CA LYS A 358 5.71 -19.73 44.59
C LYS A 358 6.11 -20.22 43.19
N GLY A 359 5.24 -20.05 42.18
CA GLY A 359 5.46 -20.51 40.80
C GLY A 359 4.44 -19.91 39.82
N LEU A 360 4.82 -19.81 38.55
CA LEU A 360 3.95 -19.36 37.46
C LEU A 360 4.36 -20.12 36.19
N TYR A 361 3.46 -20.96 35.66
CA TYR A 361 3.64 -21.70 34.40
C TYR A 361 4.92 -22.53 34.29
N LEU A 362 4.99 -23.62 35.08
CA LEU A 362 6.12 -24.58 35.12
C LEU A 362 7.50 -23.97 35.47
N GLU A 363 7.55 -22.67 35.76
CA GLU A 363 8.73 -21.95 36.21
C GLU A 363 8.58 -21.55 37.68
N LYS A 364 9.67 -21.70 38.44
CA LYS A 364 9.74 -21.32 39.85
C LYS A 364 9.84 -19.79 39.96
N VAL A 365 8.89 -19.16 40.62
CA VAL A 365 8.91 -17.71 40.83
C VAL A 365 9.81 -17.41 42.02
N GLU A 366 11.00 -16.88 41.75
CA GLU A 366 11.79 -16.24 42.80
C GLU A 366 11.24 -14.84 43.06
N ASN A 367 10.64 -14.66 44.24
CA ASN A 367 10.26 -13.35 44.74
C ASN A 367 11.52 -12.55 45.10
N VAL A 368 12.09 -11.86 44.11
CA VAL A 368 13.10 -10.84 44.37
C VAL A 368 12.40 -9.65 45.02
N LYS A 369 12.45 -9.57 46.35
CA LYS A 369 11.95 -8.40 47.08
C LYS A 369 12.60 -7.16 46.50
N ASN A 370 11.77 -6.25 45.98
CA ASN A 370 12.19 -5.00 45.35
C ASN A 370 12.65 -3.97 46.40
N HIS A 371 13.61 -4.35 47.26
CA HIS A 371 14.12 -3.49 48.33
C HIS A 371 15.40 -2.74 47.96
N LEU A 372 15.95 -2.89 46.75
CA LEU A 372 17.38 -2.63 46.56
C LEU A 372 17.78 -1.66 45.45
N VAL A 373 16.84 -0.94 44.81
CA VAL A 373 17.20 0.12 43.84
C VAL A 373 17.13 1.54 44.43
N ASN A 374 16.53 1.72 45.61
CA ASN A 374 16.58 2.97 46.38
C ASN A 374 17.24 2.81 47.76
N ALA A 375 17.94 1.69 47.98
CA ALA A 375 18.73 1.49 49.16
C ALA A 375 19.87 2.52 49.15
N GLY A 376 19.71 3.58 49.95
CA GLY A 376 20.75 4.60 50.21
C GLY A 376 20.22 6.01 50.27
N LEU A 377 19.10 6.27 49.59
CA LEU A 377 18.46 7.57 49.64
C LEU A 377 17.72 7.73 50.97
N LYS A 378 18.15 8.74 51.74
CA LYS A 378 17.35 9.29 52.83
C LYS A 378 16.24 10.11 52.16
N CYS A 379 14.99 9.79 52.47
CA CYS A 379 13.90 10.65 52.04
C CYS A 379 13.97 11.96 52.83
N TYR A 380 14.25 13.08 52.15
CA TYR A 380 14.32 14.39 52.79
C TYR A 380 12.95 14.90 53.28
N ASN A 381 11.87 14.24 52.88
CA ASN A 381 10.52 14.54 53.31
C ASN A 381 10.17 13.81 54.63
N CYS A 382 10.20 12.47 54.66
CA CYS A 382 9.79 11.69 55.85
C CYS A 382 10.96 11.23 56.76
N GLN A 383 12.21 11.52 56.38
CA GLN A 383 13.46 11.18 57.10
C GLN A 383 13.82 9.68 57.19
N GLN A 384 12.99 8.77 56.65
CA GLN A 384 13.27 7.33 56.59
C GLN A 384 14.22 6.97 55.43
N ARG A 385 14.94 5.86 55.57
CA ARG A 385 15.89 5.35 54.56
C ARG A 385 15.25 4.27 53.68
N GLY A 386 15.62 4.24 52.40
CA GLY A 386 15.21 3.19 51.45
C GLY A 386 14.29 3.66 50.32
N HIS A 387 13.98 4.95 50.23
CA HIS A 387 13.21 5.56 49.14
C HIS A 387 13.60 7.03 48.91
N SER A 388 13.28 7.58 47.74
CA SER A 388 13.54 8.99 47.39
C SER A 388 12.38 9.92 47.80
N SER A 389 12.64 11.22 47.89
CA SER A 389 11.65 12.26 48.21
C SER A 389 10.54 12.43 47.16
N ASN A 390 10.69 11.86 45.96
CA ASN A 390 9.68 11.92 44.89
C ASN A 390 8.45 11.02 45.13
N ASN A 391 8.43 10.25 46.22
CA ASN A 391 7.29 9.39 46.58
C ASN A 391 6.22 10.22 47.32
N ARG A 392 5.17 10.65 46.60
CA ARG A 392 4.15 11.62 47.09
C ARG A 392 3.18 11.10 48.17
N GLY A 393 3.40 9.90 48.71
CA GLY A 393 2.50 9.26 49.69
C GLY A 393 2.86 9.43 51.16
N TYR A 394 4.02 9.99 51.51
CA TYR A 394 4.48 10.11 52.90
C TYR A 394 4.40 11.54 53.43
N LYS A 395 3.86 11.71 54.64
CA LYS A 395 3.81 13.01 55.34
C LYS A 395 5.23 13.48 55.70
N SER A 396 5.51 14.78 55.49
CA SER A 396 6.76 15.42 55.89
C SER A 396 6.97 15.26 57.40
N ARG A 397 8.19 15.01 57.86
CA ARG A 397 8.51 14.86 59.29
C ARG A 397 9.76 15.64 59.69
N CYS A 398 9.68 16.30 60.84
CA CYS A 398 10.78 17.08 61.41
C CYS A 398 11.92 16.18 61.93
N VAL A 399 13.18 16.50 61.60
CA VAL A 399 14.36 15.74 62.05
C VAL A 399 14.64 15.86 63.54
N LYS A 400 14.07 16.89 64.19
CA LYS A 400 14.25 17.20 65.62
C LYS A 400 13.20 16.50 66.48
N CYS A 401 11.90 16.64 66.14
CA CYS A 401 10.80 16.18 66.99
C CYS A 401 9.88 15.10 66.36
N ARG A 402 10.10 14.70 65.11
CA ARG A 402 9.33 13.68 64.35
C ARG A 402 7.91 14.04 63.92
N GLU A 403 7.39 15.17 64.37
CA GLU A 403 6.06 15.66 64.03
C GLU A 403 5.94 16.11 62.56
N SER A 404 4.69 16.21 62.09
CA SER A 404 4.38 16.42 60.67
C SER A 404 4.54 17.88 60.21
N HIS A 405 5.77 18.39 60.20
CA HIS A 405 6.14 19.74 59.71
C HIS A 405 7.59 19.80 59.21
N ALA A 406 7.95 20.86 58.49
CA ALA A 406 9.32 21.06 58.00
C ALA A 406 10.27 21.42 59.15
N SER A 407 11.51 20.93 59.11
CA SER A 407 12.42 21.04 60.27
C SER A 407 12.82 22.47 60.64
N GLY A 408 12.70 23.43 59.72
CA GLY A 408 12.92 24.85 59.95
C GLY A 408 11.79 25.55 60.71
N GLU A 409 10.60 24.98 60.73
CA GLU A 409 9.39 25.53 61.38
C GLU A 409 9.22 25.04 62.83
N CYS A 410 10.16 24.23 63.31
CA CYS A 410 10.06 23.58 64.61
C CYS A 410 10.40 24.53 65.76
N LYS A 411 9.42 24.89 66.58
CA LYS A 411 9.58 25.76 67.77
C LYS A 411 10.23 25.07 68.99
N ARG A 412 10.53 23.75 68.92
CA ARG A 412 11.09 22.98 70.04
C ARG A 412 12.60 23.26 70.20
N LYS A 413 13.00 23.83 71.35
CA LYS A 413 14.41 23.92 71.76
C LYS A 413 14.90 22.54 72.22
N LEU A 414 15.99 22.04 71.63
CA LEU A 414 16.56 20.72 71.94
C LEU A 414 17.29 20.78 73.30
N ARG A 415 16.97 19.88 74.25
CA ARG A 415 17.79 19.63 75.45
C ARG A 415 18.50 18.28 75.34
N GLU A 416 19.40 17.98 76.27
CA GLU A 416 20.09 16.69 76.30
C GLU A 416 19.08 15.52 76.38
N GLY A 417 19.10 14.65 75.36
CA GLY A 417 18.17 13.52 75.21
C GLY A 417 16.95 13.75 74.31
N ASP A 418 16.76 14.94 73.73
CA ASP A 418 15.51 15.32 73.03
C ASP A 418 15.31 14.94 71.55
N PRO A 419 16.27 14.39 70.78
CA PRO A 419 15.94 13.80 69.49
C PRO A 419 15.90 12.29 69.57
N SER A 420 14.85 11.68 69.03
CA SER A 420 14.77 10.22 68.87
C SER A 420 14.80 9.86 67.37
N CYS A 421 15.62 8.90 66.97
CA CYS A 421 15.87 8.59 65.57
C CYS A 421 14.73 7.79 64.97
N ILE A 422 14.12 8.24 63.86
CA ILE A 422 13.00 7.50 63.24
C ILE A 422 13.41 6.12 62.69
N ASN A 423 14.71 5.91 62.46
CA ASN A 423 15.21 4.66 61.86
C ASN A 423 15.61 3.60 62.90
N CYS A 424 16.08 3.99 64.10
CA CYS A 424 16.54 3.04 65.14
C CYS A 424 15.91 3.25 66.52
N GLY A 425 15.13 4.30 66.74
CA GLY A 425 14.52 4.62 68.04
C GLY A 425 15.46 5.25 69.08
N GLY A 426 16.79 5.24 68.87
CA GLY A 426 17.78 5.78 69.82
C GLY A 426 17.69 7.30 70.04
N LYS A 427 18.22 7.79 71.16
CA LYS A 427 18.21 9.21 71.57
C LYS A 427 19.21 10.08 70.80
N HIS A 428 19.11 10.07 69.47
CA HIS A 428 19.86 10.96 68.58
C HIS A 428 18.99 11.36 67.37
N ALA A 429 19.39 12.40 66.64
CA ALA A 429 18.69 12.82 65.43
C ALA A 429 18.82 11.76 64.30
N ALA A 430 17.86 11.75 63.38
CA ALA A 430 17.79 10.76 62.29
C ALA A 430 18.96 10.83 61.27
N ASN A 431 19.79 11.88 61.34
CA ASN A 431 20.98 12.10 60.52
C ASN A 431 22.30 11.73 61.24
N PHE A 432 22.26 11.28 62.50
CA PHE A 432 23.47 10.92 63.25
C PHE A 432 24.20 9.73 62.61
N ARG A 433 25.50 9.90 62.33
CA ARG A 433 26.33 8.91 61.63
C ARG A 433 26.78 7.73 62.50
N GLY A 434 26.68 7.83 63.83
CA GLY A 434 26.94 6.72 64.76
C GLY A 434 25.73 5.80 64.99
N CYS A 435 24.63 6.00 64.28
CA CYS A 435 23.42 5.18 64.42
C CYS A 435 23.70 3.72 64.01
N SER A 436 23.32 2.75 64.87
CA SER A 436 23.51 1.32 64.63
C SER A 436 22.88 0.83 63.31
N GLU A 437 21.68 1.31 62.98
CA GLU A 437 21.01 1.00 61.71
C GLU A 437 21.68 1.68 60.50
N PHE A 438 22.38 2.79 60.69
CA PHE A 438 23.20 3.40 59.65
C PHE A 438 24.50 2.63 59.41
N MET A 439 25.13 2.09 60.46
CA MET A 439 26.37 1.31 60.37
C MET A 439 26.15 -0.06 59.71
N LYS A 440 25.10 -0.79 60.11
CA LYS A 440 24.68 -2.06 59.45
C LYS A 440 24.42 -1.84 57.95
N TYR A 441 23.92 -0.67 57.60
CA TYR A 441 23.62 -0.29 56.23
C TYR A 441 24.88 0.02 55.39
N GLN A 442 25.89 0.70 55.95
CA GLN A 442 27.18 0.96 55.28
C GLN A 442 27.94 -0.34 54.95
N GLN A 443 27.92 -1.31 55.86
CA GLN A 443 28.53 -2.63 55.62
C GLN A 443 27.88 -3.38 54.45
N LYS A 444 26.55 -3.29 54.29
CA LYS A 444 25.84 -3.86 53.12
C LYS A 444 26.28 -3.21 51.79
N ILE A 445 26.51 -1.89 51.75
CA ILE A 445 26.97 -1.23 50.51
C ILE A 445 28.37 -1.69 50.10
N GLN A 446 29.29 -1.86 51.06
CA GLN A 446 30.65 -2.29 50.76
C GLN A 446 30.69 -3.70 50.14
N SER A 447 29.88 -4.64 50.64
CA SER A 447 29.82 -6.00 50.07
C SER A 447 29.24 -6.05 48.64
N PHE A 448 28.31 -5.14 48.30
CA PHE A 448 27.81 -5.00 46.93
C PHE A 448 28.85 -4.41 45.96
N ARG A 449 29.65 -3.43 46.39
CA ARG A 449 30.73 -2.86 45.58
C ARG A 449 31.83 -3.88 45.27
N GLN A 450 32.10 -4.82 46.18
CA GLN A 450 33.04 -5.92 45.95
C GLN A 450 32.50 -6.92 44.92
N LYS A 451 31.20 -7.29 44.97
CA LYS A 451 30.56 -8.17 43.97
C LYS A 451 30.54 -7.59 42.55
N ALA A 452 30.35 -6.27 42.41
CA ALA A 452 30.35 -5.62 41.10
C ALA A 452 31.73 -5.58 40.43
N LYS A 453 32.83 -5.51 41.21
CA LYS A 453 34.21 -5.56 40.69
C LYS A 453 34.61 -6.95 40.19
N ALA A 454 34.09 -8.02 40.78
CA ALA A 454 34.38 -9.41 40.37
C ALA A 454 33.79 -9.76 38.99
N ASN A 455 32.59 -9.27 38.66
CA ASN A 455 31.92 -9.56 37.39
C ASN A 455 32.55 -8.87 36.17
N ASN A 456 33.37 -7.82 36.35
CA ASN A 456 34.01 -7.09 35.25
C ASN A 456 35.35 -7.68 34.78
N ARG A 457 35.94 -8.64 35.51
CA ARG A 457 37.20 -9.30 35.12
C ARG A 457 37.02 -10.49 34.18
N ASN A 458 35.85 -11.14 34.16
CA ASN A 458 35.63 -12.38 33.41
C ASN A 458 35.14 -12.18 31.96
N SER A 459 34.98 -10.94 31.48
CA SER A 459 34.48 -10.67 30.10
C SER A 459 35.54 -10.12 29.13
N TRP A 460 36.81 -9.98 29.54
CA TRP A 460 37.86 -9.35 28.73
C TRP A 460 38.92 -10.32 28.16
N ASN A 461 38.95 -11.58 28.59
CA ASN A 461 40.02 -12.52 28.20
C ASN A 461 39.65 -13.53 27.09
N SER A 462 38.44 -13.49 26.50
CA SER A 462 38.00 -14.54 25.55
C SER A 462 37.76 -14.07 24.11
N THR A 463 38.17 -12.86 23.72
CA THR A 463 37.85 -12.33 22.36
C THR A 463 39.03 -11.65 21.64
N PHE A 464 40.26 -11.83 22.12
CA PHE A 464 41.46 -11.37 21.43
C PHE A 464 42.43 -12.53 21.25
N GLN A 465 42.14 -13.38 20.27
CA GLN A 465 43.11 -14.20 19.53
C GLN A 465 42.31 -14.98 18.46
N ASN A 466 42.12 -14.35 17.30
CA ASN A 466 42.53 -14.93 16.02
C ASN A 466 42.05 -14.08 14.83
N GLU A 467 43.05 -13.72 14.03
CA GLU A 467 43.02 -13.51 12.58
C GLU A 467 42.50 -12.19 12.03
N SER A 468 43.36 -11.17 12.18
CA SER A 468 43.63 -10.17 11.17
C SER A 468 44.53 -10.74 10.06
N ARG A 469 44.04 -10.84 8.82
CA ARG A 469 44.88 -10.81 7.61
C ARG A 469 44.31 -9.78 6.62
N SER A 470 45.14 -8.79 6.37
CA SER A 470 44.96 -7.64 5.49
C SER A 470 45.37 -7.97 4.05
N THR A 471 44.63 -7.48 3.06
CA THR A 471 45.16 -7.18 1.71
C THR A 471 44.48 -5.94 1.14
N GLN A 472 45.31 -4.95 0.79
CA GLN A 472 45.01 -3.68 0.10
C GLN A 472 44.99 -3.85 -1.44
N PHE A 473 44.60 -2.75 -2.11
CA PHE A 473 44.74 -2.38 -3.55
C PHE A 473 43.58 -2.80 -4.48
N ASN A 474 43.13 -2.05 -5.49
CA ASN A 474 43.57 -0.77 -6.09
C ASN A 474 42.39 -0.13 -6.87
N LEU A 475 42.37 1.20 -6.97
CA LEU A 475 41.45 1.99 -7.82
C LEU A 475 42.02 2.05 -9.25
N TYR A 476 41.19 1.78 -10.26
CA TYR A 476 41.48 2.11 -11.67
C TYR A 476 40.50 3.16 -12.18
N SER A 477 41.08 4.26 -12.64
CA SER A 477 40.51 5.34 -13.44
C SER A 477 40.57 4.98 -14.92
N GLU A 478 39.50 5.24 -15.67
CA GLU A 478 39.56 5.38 -17.13
C GLU A 478 38.84 6.65 -17.57
N ASN A 479 39.36 7.23 -18.65
CA ASN A 479 39.34 8.64 -19.00
C ASN A 479 38.82 8.82 -20.44
N PHE A 480 38.04 9.89 -20.66
CA PHE A 480 37.72 10.62 -21.93
C PHE A 480 36.76 10.01 -22.98
N PRO A 481 36.14 10.82 -23.89
CA PRO A 481 36.36 12.25 -24.17
C PRO A 481 35.12 13.19 -24.18
N SER A 482 35.44 14.47 -24.06
CA SER A 482 34.61 15.66 -24.25
C SER A 482 34.34 15.97 -25.73
N LEU A 483 33.13 16.47 -26.04
CA LEU A 483 32.86 17.16 -27.31
C LEU A 483 32.24 18.54 -27.04
N SER A 484 32.81 19.48 -27.79
CA SER A 484 32.76 20.94 -27.68
C SER A 484 31.54 21.58 -28.36
N GLU A 485 31.40 22.87 -28.04
CA GLU A 485 30.52 23.91 -28.60
C GLU A 485 30.34 23.88 -30.13
N ASN A 486 29.12 24.21 -30.59
CA ASN A 486 28.87 25.35 -31.49
C ASN A 486 27.37 25.42 -31.89
N PHE A 487 26.93 26.62 -32.29
CA PHE A 487 25.63 27.05 -32.85
C PHE A 487 24.71 27.90 -31.96
N ARG A 488 24.99 29.22 -31.98
CA ARG A 488 24.00 30.31 -32.13
C ARG A 488 23.76 30.54 -33.64
N PRO A 489 22.55 30.90 -34.12
CA PRO A 489 22.07 32.30 -34.16
C PRO A 489 20.53 32.38 -33.98
N SER A 490 19.78 33.48 -33.98
CA SER A 490 19.94 34.94 -33.91
C SER A 490 18.51 35.45 -33.64
N ILE A 491 18.41 36.49 -32.82
CA ILE A 491 17.17 37.20 -32.49
C ILE A 491 16.76 38.02 -33.71
N ASN A 492 15.48 37.96 -34.11
CA ASN A 492 14.85 39.04 -34.87
C ASN A 492 13.55 39.45 -34.18
N ASN A 493 13.52 40.73 -33.81
CA ASN A 493 12.42 41.47 -33.24
C ASN A 493 11.33 41.69 -34.29
N GLN A 494 10.07 41.47 -33.93
CA GLN A 494 8.96 42.18 -34.57
C GLN A 494 7.79 42.32 -33.57
N THR A 495 7.70 43.55 -33.08
CA THR A 495 6.55 44.37 -32.67
C THR A 495 5.21 43.73 -32.27
N PHE A 496 4.76 44.23 -31.12
CA PHE A 496 3.47 44.06 -30.45
C PHE A 496 2.27 44.45 -31.33
N ASP A 497 1.17 43.72 -31.15
CA ASP A 497 -0.17 44.32 -31.18
C ASP A 497 -1.04 43.73 -30.07
N GLN A 498 -1.60 44.64 -29.27
CA GLN A 498 -2.39 44.37 -28.08
C GLN A 498 -3.88 44.30 -28.44
N HIS A 499 -4.50 43.14 -28.25
CA HIS A 499 -5.95 43.08 -27.98
C HIS A 499 -6.22 42.16 -26.79
N VAL A 500 -6.53 42.81 -25.67
CA VAL A 500 -6.97 42.19 -24.42
C VAL A 500 -8.40 41.68 -24.61
N ILE A 501 -8.60 40.37 -24.51
CA ILE A 501 -9.94 39.78 -24.36
C ILE A 501 -9.90 38.83 -23.16
N SER A 502 -10.63 39.22 -22.11
CA SER A 502 -10.81 38.49 -20.86
C SER A 502 -11.55 37.16 -21.08
N PRO A 503 -11.08 36.01 -20.54
CA PRO A 503 -11.80 34.75 -20.66
C PRO A 503 -12.71 34.49 -19.44
N THR A 504 -14.00 34.38 -19.72
CA THR A 504 -15.03 33.91 -18.78
C THR A 504 -14.90 32.38 -18.62
N ILE A 505 -14.46 31.91 -17.44
CA ILE A 505 -14.29 30.47 -17.15
C ILE A 505 -15.57 29.89 -16.52
N SER A 506 -16.26 29.05 -17.28
CA SER A 506 -17.33 28.13 -16.83
C SER A 506 -16.71 27.01 -15.97
N SER A 507 -17.11 26.90 -14.69
CA SER A 507 -16.29 26.24 -13.66
C SER A 507 -17.03 25.31 -12.67
N THR A 508 -18.29 24.96 -12.95
CA THR A 508 -19.09 24.04 -12.10
C THR A 508 -18.99 22.57 -12.53
N GLN A 509 -18.72 22.31 -13.81
CA GLN A 509 -18.62 20.95 -14.36
C GLN A 509 -17.28 20.29 -14.02
N ASP A 510 -16.19 21.06 -13.98
CA ASP A 510 -14.83 20.57 -13.75
C ASP A 510 -14.59 20.05 -12.33
N VAL A 511 -15.23 20.65 -11.31
CA VAL A 511 -15.09 20.18 -9.92
C VAL A 511 -15.92 18.90 -9.69
N LYS A 512 -17.09 18.77 -10.33
CA LYS A 512 -17.88 17.53 -10.31
C LYS A 512 -17.18 16.41 -11.09
N LYS A 513 -16.59 16.72 -12.26
CA LYS A 513 -15.72 15.81 -13.00
C LYS A 513 -14.54 15.41 -12.11
N ALA A 514 -13.72 16.35 -11.61
CA ALA A 514 -12.60 16.08 -10.70
C ALA A 514 -12.97 15.21 -9.48
N ASN A 515 -14.15 15.42 -8.87
CA ASN A 515 -14.64 14.58 -7.77
C ASN A 515 -14.96 13.13 -8.22
N SER A 516 -15.50 12.93 -9.41
CA SER A 516 -15.71 11.59 -9.98
C SER A 516 -14.41 10.95 -10.49
N LEU A 517 -13.40 11.76 -10.86
CA LEU A 517 -12.07 11.29 -11.28
C LEU A 517 -11.37 10.51 -10.18
N ILE A 518 -11.48 10.98 -8.93
CA ILE A 518 -10.58 10.57 -7.84
C ILE A 518 -11.03 9.30 -7.14
N GLN A 519 -12.35 9.06 -7.08
CA GLN A 519 -12.90 7.84 -6.49
C GLN A 519 -12.67 6.59 -7.37
N LYS A 520 -12.13 6.75 -8.59
CA LYS A 520 -12.07 5.68 -9.58
C LYS A 520 -10.67 5.28 -10.02
N PHE A 521 -9.59 5.81 -9.43
CA PHE A 521 -8.18 5.59 -9.83
C PHE A 521 -7.63 4.18 -9.63
N ASN A 522 -8.25 3.11 -10.15
CA ASN A 522 -7.75 1.78 -9.78
C ASN A 522 -7.70 0.61 -10.78
N GLU A 523 -7.77 0.84 -12.09
CA GLU A 523 -7.36 -0.12 -13.13
C GLU A 523 -6.24 0.48 -14.01
N ALA A 524 -5.08 -0.17 -14.24
CA ALA A 524 -4.07 0.37 -15.18
C ALA A 524 -4.31 -0.07 -16.63
N PHE A 525 -5.56 -0.17 -17.02
CA PHE A 525 -5.87 -0.28 -18.43
C PHE A 525 -5.74 1.10 -19.06
N ILE A 526 -4.93 1.14 -20.10
CA ILE A 526 -5.00 2.20 -21.09
C ILE A 526 -6.06 1.78 -22.11
N GLY A 527 -6.66 2.73 -22.83
CA GLY A 527 -7.77 2.42 -23.72
C GLY A 527 -7.39 1.39 -24.79
N SER A 528 -8.40 0.88 -25.48
CA SER A 528 -8.25 -0.17 -26.48
C SER A 528 -7.23 0.19 -27.56
N ALA A 529 -6.38 -0.77 -27.94
CA ALA A 529 -5.44 -0.58 -29.02
C ALA A 529 -6.13 -0.60 -30.38
N LYS A 530 -7.16 -1.42 -30.54
CA LYS A 530 -7.85 -1.62 -31.81
C LYS A 530 -9.35 -1.75 -31.64
N GLU A 531 -9.81 -2.53 -30.67
CA GLU A 531 -11.19 -3.03 -30.66
C GLU A 531 -11.94 -2.72 -29.36
N PRO A 532 -13.28 -2.54 -29.42
CA PRO A 532 -14.10 -2.38 -30.63
C PRO A 532 -13.87 -1.06 -31.37
N MET A 533 -13.22 -0.09 -30.73
CA MET A 533 -12.82 1.15 -31.37
C MET A 533 -11.50 1.61 -30.74
N PRO A 534 -10.51 2.11 -31.51
CA PRO A 534 -9.24 2.56 -30.95
C PRO A 534 -9.40 3.70 -29.94
N GLY A 535 -8.63 3.65 -28.86
CA GLY A 535 -8.64 4.69 -27.82
C GLY A 535 -9.87 4.72 -26.92
N TRP A 536 -10.73 3.69 -26.97
CA TRP A 536 -11.89 3.63 -26.09
C TRP A 536 -11.46 3.42 -24.64
N ILE A 537 -11.96 4.27 -23.77
CA ILE A 537 -11.79 4.18 -22.32
C ILE A 537 -12.91 4.93 -21.62
N ASP A 538 -13.44 4.35 -20.55
CA ASP A 538 -14.47 4.98 -19.70
C ASP A 538 -14.03 5.14 -18.24
N SER A 539 -12.76 4.85 -17.95
CA SER A 539 -12.15 4.92 -16.63
C SER A 539 -11.06 6.00 -16.54
N TRP A 540 -11.07 6.74 -15.44
CA TRP A 540 -10.17 7.86 -15.17
C TRP A 540 -8.92 7.41 -14.42
N VAL A 541 -8.28 6.35 -14.88
CA VAL A 541 -7.21 5.71 -14.11
C VAL A 541 -5.86 5.78 -14.79
N GLY A 542 -4.83 5.98 -13.96
CA GLY A 542 -3.45 5.67 -14.29
C GLY A 542 -2.91 6.59 -15.40
N PRO A 543 -2.29 6.04 -16.45
CA PRO A 543 -1.64 6.81 -17.51
C PRO A 543 -2.57 7.83 -18.21
N THR A 544 -3.84 7.48 -18.43
CA THR A 544 -4.83 8.35 -19.07
C THR A 544 -5.09 9.63 -18.28
N THR A 545 -5.04 9.55 -16.95
CA THR A 545 -5.23 10.73 -16.09
C THR A 545 -3.99 11.61 -16.04
N TYR A 546 -2.79 11.02 -16.13
CA TYR A 546 -1.58 11.81 -16.35
C TYR A 546 -1.62 12.55 -17.68
N ALA A 547 -2.00 11.88 -18.75
CA ALA A 547 -2.18 12.49 -20.07
C ALA A 547 -3.13 13.69 -20.00
N TYR A 548 -4.27 13.56 -19.31
CA TYR A 548 -5.23 14.63 -19.11
C TYR A 548 -4.64 15.84 -18.36
N PHE A 549 -3.97 15.61 -17.22
CA PHE A 549 -3.43 16.70 -16.43
C PHE A 549 -2.25 17.40 -17.10
N ILE A 550 -1.42 16.66 -17.84
CA ILE A 550 -0.37 17.22 -18.70
C ILE A 550 -1.02 18.07 -19.80
N ALA A 551 -2.08 17.57 -20.45
CA ALA A 551 -2.78 18.27 -21.51
C ALA A 551 -3.41 19.58 -21.06
N ARG A 552 -3.85 19.70 -19.79
CA ARG A 552 -4.31 20.96 -19.19
C ARG A 552 -3.20 21.85 -18.63
N GLY A 553 -1.96 21.36 -18.58
CA GLY A 553 -0.80 22.05 -18.04
C GLY A 553 -0.71 22.10 -16.51
N ILE A 554 -1.49 21.28 -15.81
CA ILE A 554 -1.62 21.27 -14.34
C ILE A 554 -0.87 20.10 -13.66
N PHE A 555 -0.11 19.30 -14.40
CA PHE A 555 0.80 18.30 -13.82
C PHE A 555 2.22 18.60 -14.30
N ARG A 556 3.01 19.24 -13.43
CA ARG A 556 4.27 19.89 -13.83
C ARG A 556 5.47 19.30 -13.12
N SER A 557 5.29 18.75 -11.91
CA SER A 557 6.33 18.06 -11.14
C SER A 557 6.02 16.57 -11.04
N PHE A 558 6.93 15.72 -11.51
CA PHE A 558 6.76 14.27 -11.48
C PHE A 558 7.96 13.60 -10.81
N TYR A 559 7.75 13.02 -9.62
CA TYR A 559 8.77 12.22 -8.94
C TYR A 559 8.86 10.81 -9.56
N VAL A 560 9.88 10.59 -10.38
CA VAL A 560 10.03 9.39 -11.20
C VAL A 560 11.48 9.15 -11.59
N HIS A 561 11.87 7.88 -11.64
CA HIS A 561 13.09 7.46 -12.30
C HIS A 561 12.79 7.31 -13.80
N LYS A 562 13.18 8.32 -14.58
CA LYS A 562 12.81 8.49 -16.00
C LYS A 562 13.06 7.26 -16.90
N ASN A 563 14.05 6.43 -16.56
CA ASN A 563 14.45 5.24 -17.31
C ASN A 563 13.78 3.95 -16.83
N ASN A 564 12.97 4.01 -15.76
CA ASN A 564 12.22 2.84 -15.33
C ASN A 564 11.16 2.50 -16.38
N VAL A 565 11.01 1.20 -16.62
CA VAL A 565 9.93 0.64 -17.44
C VAL A 565 8.60 0.91 -16.73
N THR A 566 7.59 1.29 -17.51
CA THR A 566 6.22 1.44 -17.04
C THR A 566 5.32 0.43 -17.73
N GLU A 567 4.40 -0.15 -16.97
CA GLU A 567 3.44 -1.12 -17.48
C GLU A 567 2.14 -0.42 -17.86
N VAL A 568 1.78 -0.53 -19.15
CA VAL A 568 0.53 0.00 -19.72
C VAL A 568 -0.06 -1.00 -20.71
N ILE A 569 -1.08 -1.76 -20.30
CA ILE A 569 -1.70 -2.76 -21.17
C ILE A 569 -3.00 -2.24 -21.78
N PRO A 570 -3.21 -2.35 -23.11
CA PRO A 570 -4.50 -2.08 -23.74
C PRO A 570 -5.59 -3.02 -23.19
N VAL A 571 -6.76 -2.45 -22.89
CA VAL A 571 -7.88 -3.20 -22.29
C VAL A 571 -8.37 -4.35 -23.19
N ASP A 572 -8.36 -4.15 -24.51
CA ASP A 572 -8.83 -5.11 -25.51
C ASP A 572 -7.90 -6.31 -25.65
N MET A 573 -6.59 -6.12 -25.60
CA MET A 573 -5.63 -7.23 -25.55
C MET A 573 -5.82 -8.10 -24.30
N THR A 574 -6.10 -7.49 -23.15
CA THR A 574 -6.41 -8.25 -21.93
C THR A 574 -7.74 -9.01 -22.05
N ALA A 575 -8.76 -8.40 -22.65
CA ALA A 575 -10.03 -9.08 -22.92
C ALA A 575 -9.86 -10.27 -23.87
N ASN A 576 -9.06 -10.12 -24.93
CA ASN A 576 -8.74 -11.20 -25.86
C ASN A 576 -8.00 -12.35 -25.18
N LEU A 577 -7.02 -12.05 -24.32
CA LEU A 577 -6.32 -13.07 -23.54
C LEU A 577 -7.25 -13.82 -22.57
N ILE A 578 -8.21 -13.13 -21.94
CA ILE A 578 -9.24 -13.77 -21.09
C ILE A 578 -10.07 -14.76 -21.90
N ILE A 579 -10.52 -14.38 -23.09
CA ILE A 579 -11.35 -15.24 -23.95
C ILE A 579 -10.53 -16.43 -24.49
N ALA A 580 -9.31 -16.19 -24.95
CA ALA A 580 -8.43 -17.24 -25.48
C ALA A 580 -7.98 -18.23 -24.39
N SER A 581 -7.71 -17.75 -23.17
CA SER A 581 -7.38 -18.63 -22.04
C SER A 581 -8.58 -19.47 -21.58
N ALA A 582 -9.81 -18.93 -21.64
CA ALA A 582 -11.03 -19.70 -21.40
C ALA A 582 -11.17 -20.86 -22.39
N TRP A 583 -10.98 -20.59 -23.69
CA TRP A 583 -10.99 -21.59 -24.76
C TRP A 583 -9.93 -22.66 -24.56
N LYS A 584 -8.68 -22.28 -24.26
CA LYS A 584 -7.59 -23.24 -24.09
C LYS A 584 -7.90 -24.20 -22.94
N VAL A 585 -8.32 -23.66 -21.79
CA VAL A 585 -8.63 -24.49 -20.62
C VAL A 585 -9.86 -25.38 -20.86
N GLY A 586 -10.86 -24.91 -21.60
CA GLY A 586 -12.04 -25.72 -21.91
C GLY A 586 -11.88 -26.75 -23.03
N THR A 587 -10.79 -26.69 -23.80
CA THR A 587 -10.50 -27.63 -24.90
C THR A 587 -9.34 -28.58 -24.59
N GLU A 588 -8.66 -28.40 -23.45
CA GLU A 588 -7.54 -29.24 -23.01
C GLU A 588 -7.91 -30.05 -21.77
N LYS A 589 -7.17 -31.13 -21.53
CA LYS A 589 -7.29 -31.90 -20.28
C LYS A 589 -6.93 -30.97 -19.11
N ILE A 590 -7.70 -31.10 -18.02
CA ILE A 590 -7.46 -30.36 -16.77
C ILE A 590 -6.02 -30.62 -16.33
N GLN A 591 -5.24 -29.54 -16.25
CA GLN A 591 -3.84 -29.58 -15.85
C GLN A 591 -3.73 -29.78 -14.34
N LYS A 592 -2.61 -30.39 -13.90
CA LYS A 592 -2.33 -30.56 -12.47
C LYS A 592 -2.28 -29.20 -11.75
N GLU A 593 -1.71 -28.18 -12.36
CA GLU A 593 -1.65 -26.81 -11.85
C GLU A 593 -2.28 -25.86 -12.88
N PRO A 594 -3.12 -24.88 -12.47
CA PRO A 594 -3.66 -23.85 -13.33
C PRO A 594 -2.55 -23.10 -14.04
N GLU A 595 -2.69 -22.92 -15.35
CA GLU A 595 -1.80 -22.03 -16.09
C GLU A 595 -2.07 -20.58 -15.71
N ILE A 596 -0.98 -19.82 -15.64
CA ILE A 596 -0.98 -18.39 -15.28
C ILE A 596 -0.50 -17.59 -16.49
N TYR A 597 -1.20 -16.52 -16.82
CA TYR A 597 -0.85 -15.62 -17.91
C TYR A 597 -0.64 -14.21 -17.37
N HIS A 598 0.54 -13.61 -17.61
CA HIS A 598 0.72 -12.18 -17.40
C HIS A 598 0.13 -11.39 -18.58
N SER A 599 -0.84 -10.51 -18.30
CA SER A 599 -1.33 -9.52 -19.28
C SER A 599 -0.59 -8.20 -19.05
N THR A 600 0.66 -8.18 -19.48
CA THR A 600 1.60 -7.06 -19.28
C THR A 600 2.38 -6.82 -20.56
N ILE A 601 3.00 -5.66 -20.71
CA ILE A 601 3.91 -5.43 -21.85
C ILE A 601 5.18 -6.28 -21.67
N GLY A 602 5.59 -6.46 -20.41
CA GLY A 602 6.75 -7.25 -20.04
C GLY A 602 8.04 -6.75 -20.70
N ILE A 603 8.97 -7.67 -20.93
CA ILE A 603 10.25 -7.39 -21.60
C ILE A 603 10.07 -7.26 -23.12
N ALA A 604 8.93 -7.71 -23.65
CA ALA A 604 8.73 -7.89 -25.09
C ALA A 604 8.61 -6.58 -25.88
N ASN A 605 8.02 -5.53 -25.31
CA ASN A 605 7.84 -4.23 -25.98
C ASN A 605 7.84 -3.05 -25.00
N PHE A 606 8.79 -3.02 -24.06
CA PHE A 606 8.76 -2.09 -22.94
C PHE A 606 8.78 -0.61 -23.36
N ILE A 607 8.09 0.24 -22.59
CA ILE A 607 8.15 1.70 -22.70
C ILE A 607 8.65 2.28 -21.37
N THR A 608 9.53 3.29 -21.44
CA THR A 608 10.00 4.00 -20.24
C THR A 608 9.05 5.11 -19.86
N TRP A 609 9.05 5.51 -18.59
CA TRP A 609 8.30 6.69 -18.13
C TRP A 609 8.63 7.95 -18.94
N LYS A 610 9.91 8.15 -19.29
CA LYS A 610 10.31 9.27 -20.16
C LYS A 610 9.57 9.24 -21.49
N ASN A 611 9.65 8.13 -22.20
CA ASN A 611 9.08 8.02 -23.54
C ASN A 611 7.56 8.16 -23.49
N LEU A 612 6.89 7.53 -22.53
CA LEU A 612 5.44 7.66 -22.37
C LEU A 612 5.00 9.12 -22.12
N MET A 613 5.68 9.82 -21.22
CA MET A 613 5.35 11.21 -20.87
C MET A 613 5.70 12.18 -22.01
N ASP A 614 6.77 11.94 -22.77
CA ASP A 614 7.11 12.69 -23.97
C ASP A 614 6.01 12.56 -25.04
N LEU A 615 5.48 11.35 -25.25
CA LEU A 615 4.36 11.11 -26.17
C LEU A 615 3.07 11.82 -25.71
N TYR A 616 2.74 11.79 -24.42
CA TYR A 616 1.61 12.55 -23.90
C TYR A 616 1.76 14.06 -24.10
N LEU A 617 2.95 14.60 -23.84
CA LEU A 617 3.21 16.02 -24.03
C LEU A 617 3.15 16.44 -25.51
N ALA A 618 3.68 15.61 -26.42
CA ALA A 618 3.61 15.86 -27.85
C ALA A 618 2.14 15.90 -28.33
N ASN A 619 1.33 14.91 -27.94
CA ASN A 619 -0.08 14.84 -28.31
C ASN A 619 -0.92 15.94 -27.65
N ALA A 620 -0.60 16.34 -26.41
CA ALA A 620 -1.22 17.50 -25.74
C ALA A 620 -1.05 18.80 -26.52
N LYS A 621 0.12 19.00 -27.16
CA LYS A 621 0.40 20.20 -27.97
C LYS A 621 -0.18 20.09 -29.38
N LYS A 622 -0.16 18.89 -29.97
CA LYS A 622 -0.72 18.62 -31.31
C LYS A 622 -2.25 18.74 -31.30
N TYR A 623 -2.90 18.16 -30.29
CA TYR A 623 -4.35 18.07 -30.10
C TYR A 623 -4.78 18.69 -28.75
N PRO A 624 -4.75 20.04 -28.64
CA PRO A 624 -4.98 20.77 -27.40
C PRO A 624 -6.42 20.68 -26.90
N LEU A 625 -6.62 20.54 -25.59
CA LEU A 625 -7.95 20.56 -24.96
C LEU A 625 -8.59 21.96 -25.03
N ASP A 626 -9.92 22.00 -24.97
CA ASP A 626 -10.69 23.25 -25.01
C ASP A 626 -10.43 24.10 -23.74
N ASP A 627 -10.26 23.41 -22.61
CA ASP A 627 -10.16 23.93 -21.25
C ASP A 627 -8.73 23.91 -20.68
N VAL A 628 -7.72 24.02 -21.55
CA VAL A 628 -6.30 24.19 -21.16
C VAL A 628 -6.18 25.39 -20.21
N ILE A 629 -5.59 25.17 -19.03
CA ILE A 629 -5.40 26.18 -17.98
C ILE A 629 -4.01 26.81 -18.12
N TRP A 630 -2.98 25.97 -18.24
CA TRP A 630 -1.59 26.37 -18.30
C TRP A 630 -0.91 25.78 -19.52
N TYR A 631 0.27 26.31 -19.87
CA TYR A 631 1.10 25.74 -20.92
C TYR A 631 1.44 24.27 -20.58
N PRO A 632 1.09 23.30 -21.45
CA PRO A 632 1.44 21.89 -21.26
C PRO A 632 2.95 21.70 -21.19
N THR A 633 3.44 21.28 -20.02
CA THR A 633 4.84 20.94 -19.77
C THR A 633 4.93 20.18 -18.45
N TYR A 634 6.01 19.41 -18.27
CA TYR A 634 6.30 18.69 -17.04
C TYR A 634 7.82 18.59 -16.81
N ARG A 635 8.23 18.27 -15.58
CA ARG A 635 9.59 17.94 -15.18
C ARG A 635 9.61 16.62 -14.43
N MET A 636 10.46 15.70 -14.87
CA MET A 636 10.76 14.46 -14.16
C MET A 636 11.93 14.68 -13.22
N ILE A 637 11.73 14.38 -11.94
CA ILE A 637 12.69 14.65 -10.87
C ILE A 637 12.93 13.35 -10.10
N LYS A 638 14.22 13.02 -9.88
CA LYS A 638 14.64 11.75 -9.26
C LYS A 638 14.51 11.72 -7.74
N THR A 639 14.26 12.86 -7.09
CA THR A 639 14.15 12.95 -5.62
C THR A 639 12.79 13.51 -5.23
N GLU A 640 12.21 12.96 -4.16
CA GLU A 640 10.93 13.44 -3.66
C GLU A 640 11.03 14.91 -3.23
N PHE A 641 12.09 15.27 -2.50
CA PHE A 641 12.30 16.64 -2.06
C PHE A 641 12.38 17.61 -3.25
N GLY A 642 13.16 17.28 -4.29
CA GLY A 642 13.27 18.10 -5.48
C GLY A 642 11.92 18.25 -6.21
N SER A 643 11.14 17.18 -6.29
CA SER A 643 9.81 17.22 -6.89
C SER A 643 8.83 18.09 -6.09
N LYS A 644 8.81 17.97 -4.77
CA LYS A 644 7.99 18.84 -3.91
C LYS A 644 8.43 20.30 -3.97
N PHE A 645 9.74 20.55 -3.97
CA PHE A 645 10.29 21.90 -4.10
C PHE A 645 9.88 22.53 -5.44
N TYR A 646 10.09 21.84 -6.56
CA TYR A 646 9.69 22.34 -7.88
C TYR A 646 8.17 22.51 -8.00
N GLY A 647 7.39 21.56 -7.48
CA GLY A 647 5.92 21.64 -7.43
C GLY A 647 5.43 22.80 -6.57
N PHE A 648 6.10 23.12 -5.46
CA PHE A 648 5.74 24.27 -4.64
C PHE A 648 5.72 25.58 -5.43
N PHE A 649 6.76 25.85 -6.22
CA PHE A 649 6.85 27.07 -7.02
C PHE A 649 6.01 27.03 -8.29
N THR A 650 5.93 25.88 -8.97
CA THR A 650 5.29 25.80 -10.29
C THR A 650 3.83 25.37 -10.25
N GLU A 651 3.36 24.83 -9.13
CA GLU A 651 2.00 24.33 -8.94
C GLU A 651 1.31 25.04 -7.77
N ARG A 652 1.91 25.00 -6.55
CA ARG A 652 1.25 25.50 -5.32
C ARG A 652 1.16 27.02 -5.26
N ILE A 653 2.24 27.76 -5.48
CA ILE A 653 2.21 29.24 -5.45
C ILE A 653 1.19 29.79 -6.48
N PRO A 654 1.22 29.38 -7.78
CA PRO A 654 0.21 29.80 -8.74
C PRO A 654 -1.22 29.43 -8.33
N ALA A 655 -1.41 28.26 -7.73
CA ALA A 655 -2.72 27.85 -7.24
C ALA A 655 -3.23 28.76 -6.11
N TYR A 656 -2.38 29.14 -5.15
CA TYR A 656 -2.75 30.10 -4.09
C TYR A 656 -3.10 31.47 -4.67
N LEU A 657 -2.33 31.96 -5.65
CA LEU A 657 -2.62 33.23 -6.31
C LEU A 657 -3.96 33.20 -7.07
N ILE A 658 -4.25 32.13 -7.80
CA ILE A 658 -5.53 31.95 -8.49
C ILE A 658 -6.68 31.86 -7.49
N ASP A 659 -6.51 31.11 -6.40
CA ASP A 659 -7.54 30.95 -5.37
C ASP A 659 -7.79 32.27 -4.62
N PHE A 660 -6.75 33.04 -4.34
CA PHE A 660 -6.86 34.37 -3.75
C PHE A 660 -7.60 35.35 -4.68
N ALA A 661 -7.22 35.41 -5.95
CA ALA A 661 -7.93 36.21 -6.95
C ALA A 661 -9.40 35.77 -7.07
N SER A 662 -9.66 34.47 -7.02
CA SER A 662 -11.04 33.93 -7.04
C SER A 662 -11.85 34.43 -5.84
N ILE A 663 -11.26 34.45 -4.64
CA ILE A 663 -11.93 34.95 -3.43
C ILE A 663 -12.27 36.44 -3.59
N ILE A 664 -11.35 37.26 -4.09
CA ILE A 664 -11.59 38.69 -4.36
C ILE A 664 -12.74 38.87 -5.36
N MET A 665 -12.84 38.00 -6.36
CA MET A 665 -13.93 38.00 -7.34
C MET A 665 -15.24 37.37 -6.83
N GLY A 666 -15.37 37.08 -5.52
CA GLY A 666 -16.55 36.44 -4.94
C GLY A 666 -16.73 34.96 -5.35
N LYS A 667 -15.70 34.32 -5.91
CA LYS A 667 -15.70 32.92 -6.34
C LYS A 667 -15.05 32.02 -5.29
N LYS A 668 -15.45 30.75 -5.28
CA LYS A 668 -14.89 29.75 -4.35
C LYS A 668 -13.47 29.34 -4.77
N PRO A 669 -12.48 29.28 -3.85
CA PRO A 669 -11.14 28.77 -4.13
C PRO A 669 -11.18 27.26 -4.44
N ARG A 670 -10.44 26.82 -5.45
CA ARG A 670 -10.51 25.47 -6.03
C ARG A 670 -9.16 24.88 -6.47
N MET A 671 -8.19 25.69 -6.87
CA MET A 671 -6.93 25.21 -7.44
C MET A 671 -6.09 24.43 -6.44
N ILE A 672 -5.98 24.89 -5.19
CA ILE A 672 -5.21 24.16 -4.16
C ILE A 672 -5.83 22.78 -3.91
N ARG A 673 -7.16 22.72 -3.80
CA ARG A 673 -7.89 21.45 -3.64
C ARG A 673 -7.67 20.52 -4.83
N LEU A 674 -7.58 21.06 -6.04
CA LEU A 674 -7.27 20.28 -7.24
C LEU A 674 -5.85 19.68 -7.17
N TYR A 675 -4.86 20.45 -6.74
CA TYR A 675 -3.49 19.94 -6.59
C TYR A 675 -3.36 18.92 -5.44
N ASP A 676 -4.02 19.12 -4.30
CA ASP A 676 -4.07 18.11 -3.22
C ASP A 676 -4.59 16.76 -3.72
N LYS A 677 -5.59 16.83 -4.61
CA LYS A 677 -6.20 15.67 -5.24
C LYS A 677 -5.30 15.00 -6.28
N ILE A 678 -4.59 15.79 -7.08
CA ILE A 678 -3.59 15.30 -8.04
C ILE A 678 -2.47 14.59 -7.29
N GLU A 679 -1.93 15.21 -6.23
CA GLU A 679 -0.88 14.63 -5.39
C GLU A 679 -1.37 13.34 -4.71
N TYR A 680 -2.61 13.34 -4.22
CA TYR A 680 -3.24 12.13 -3.70
C TYR A 680 -3.33 11.03 -4.77
N GLY A 681 -3.84 11.32 -5.96
CA GLY A 681 -3.93 10.37 -7.09
C GLY A 681 -2.57 9.87 -7.58
N TYR A 682 -1.54 10.72 -7.53
CA TYR A 682 -0.16 10.40 -7.85
C TYR A 682 0.56 9.58 -6.74
N SER A 683 0.02 9.53 -5.51
CA SER A 683 0.55 8.62 -4.48
C SER A 683 0.27 7.14 -4.78
N PHE A 684 -0.76 6.89 -5.59
CA PHE A 684 -0.93 5.65 -6.34
C PHE A 684 0.06 5.67 -7.50
N THR A 685 0.49 4.62 -8.18
CA THR A 685 1.62 4.63 -9.15
C THR A 685 3.01 4.99 -8.59
N ARG A 686 3.16 5.72 -7.48
CA ARG A 686 4.47 6.18 -6.95
C ARG A 686 5.47 5.04 -6.73
N PHE A 687 4.98 3.86 -6.39
CA PHE A 687 5.81 2.67 -6.26
C PHE A 687 6.39 2.23 -7.62
N CYS A 688 5.56 2.20 -8.67
CA CYS A 688 5.94 1.83 -10.04
C CYS A 688 6.80 2.91 -10.73
N THR A 689 6.75 4.16 -10.28
CA THR A 689 7.59 5.24 -10.84
C THR A 689 9.04 5.19 -10.37
N ILE A 690 9.31 4.48 -9.26
CA ILE A 690 10.66 4.47 -8.65
C ILE A 690 11.29 3.07 -8.59
N ASN A 691 10.50 2.00 -8.60
CA ASN A 691 11.02 0.63 -8.59
C ASN A 691 10.89 0.00 -9.98
N PRO A 692 11.98 -0.50 -10.57
CA PRO A 692 11.90 -1.27 -11.80
C PRO A 692 11.36 -2.68 -11.49
N ILE A 693 10.22 -3.03 -12.08
CA ILE A 693 9.68 -4.39 -12.05
C ILE A 693 9.53 -4.86 -13.48
N ARG A 694 9.89 -6.12 -13.71
CA ARG A 694 9.75 -6.79 -15.00
C ARG A 694 8.88 -8.02 -14.82
N PHE A 695 8.01 -8.25 -15.78
CA PHE A 695 7.14 -9.42 -15.82
C PHE A 695 7.57 -10.30 -16.99
N GLU A 696 7.84 -11.58 -16.69
CA GLU A 696 8.04 -12.58 -17.73
C GLU A 696 6.69 -12.95 -18.35
N CYS A 697 6.62 -13.07 -19.67
CA CYS A 697 5.38 -13.31 -20.41
C CYS A 697 5.62 -14.40 -21.46
N LYS A 698 5.84 -15.66 -21.04
CA LYS A 698 6.13 -16.78 -21.96
C LYS A 698 4.88 -17.57 -22.34
N ASN A 699 3.88 -17.58 -21.47
CA ASN A 699 2.71 -18.44 -21.65
C ASN A 699 1.76 -17.90 -22.73
N PHE A 700 1.70 -16.58 -22.96
CA PHE A 700 0.87 -16.04 -24.04
C PHE A 700 1.40 -16.45 -25.43
N GLU A 701 2.73 -16.53 -25.62
CA GLU A 701 3.33 -16.99 -26.88
C GLU A 701 2.93 -18.44 -27.16
N LYS A 702 3.06 -19.32 -26.15
CA LYS A 702 2.60 -20.71 -26.23
C LYS A 702 1.10 -20.85 -26.48
N LEU A 703 0.29 -19.87 -26.07
CA LEU A 703 -1.15 -19.84 -26.33
C LEU A 703 -1.42 -19.45 -27.79
N ILE A 704 -0.71 -18.44 -28.32
CA ILE A 704 -0.79 -18.04 -29.73
C ILE A 704 -0.45 -19.22 -30.65
N ASP A 705 0.60 -19.98 -30.34
CA ASP A 705 1.04 -21.13 -31.15
C ASP A 705 -0.02 -22.25 -31.24
N LYS A 706 -0.95 -22.31 -30.29
CA LYS A 706 -2.04 -23.30 -30.26
C LYS A 706 -3.28 -22.84 -31.03
N MET A 707 -3.40 -21.55 -31.32
CA MET A 707 -4.59 -20.95 -31.93
C MET A 707 -4.55 -21.10 -33.46
N SER A 708 -5.73 -21.15 -34.09
CA SER A 708 -5.80 -21.09 -35.55
C SER A 708 -5.35 -19.70 -36.05
N PRO A 709 -4.86 -19.55 -37.30
CA PRO A 709 -4.47 -18.25 -37.83
C PRO A 709 -5.60 -17.20 -37.80
N ASN A 710 -6.85 -17.65 -37.97
CA ASN A 710 -8.03 -16.80 -37.85
C ASN A 710 -8.27 -16.35 -36.40
N ASP A 711 -8.14 -17.26 -35.43
CA ASP A 711 -8.27 -16.92 -34.02
C ASP A 711 -7.14 -15.98 -33.56
N VAL A 712 -5.91 -16.16 -34.03
CA VAL A 712 -4.78 -15.25 -33.73
C VAL A 712 -5.05 -13.85 -34.24
N LYS A 713 -5.69 -13.73 -35.41
CA LYS A 713 -6.06 -12.44 -35.99
C LYS A 713 -7.24 -11.79 -35.27
N GLU A 714 -8.26 -12.58 -34.90
CA GLU A 714 -9.48 -12.09 -34.27
C GLU A 714 -9.26 -11.76 -32.80
N PHE A 715 -8.58 -12.62 -32.04
CA PHE A 715 -8.32 -12.47 -30.61
C PHE A 715 -6.86 -12.07 -30.37
N ASP A 716 -6.39 -11.00 -31.03
CA ASP A 716 -4.99 -10.57 -30.92
C ASP A 716 -4.68 -9.95 -29.54
N PHE A 717 -3.70 -10.52 -28.85
CA PHE A 717 -3.14 -10.01 -27.60
C PHE A 717 -1.62 -9.95 -27.63
N ASP A 718 -1.02 -9.93 -28.83
CA ASP A 718 0.42 -9.82 -29.01
C ASP A 718 0.91 -8.36 -28.83
N VAL A 719 1.39 -8.06 -27.63
CA VAL A 719 1.89 -6.73 -27.26
C VAL A 719 3.12 -6.28 -28.06
N ARG A 720 3.83 -7.20 -28.72
CA ARG A 720 5.01 -6.88 -29.56
C ARG A 720 4.64 -6.05 -30.79
N LYS A 721 3.39 -6.13 -31.23
CA LYS A 721 2.87 -5.40 -32.40
C LYS A 721 2.50 -3.94 -32.09
N ILE A 722 2.52 -3.52 -30.82
CA ILE A 722 2.11 -2.17 -30.44
C ILE A 722 3.13 -1.14 -30.96
N ASN A 723 2.67 -0.25 -31.83
CA ASN A 723 3.39 0.98 -32.17
C ASN A 723 3.03 2.08 -31.16
N TRP A 724 3.94 2.39 -30.24
CA TRP A 724 3.70 3.34 -29.15
C TRP A 724 3.28 4.74 -29.62
N ASN A 725 3.83 5.25 -30.73
CA ASN A 725 3.47 6.58 -31.24
C ASN A 725 2.01 6.62 -31.69
N LYS A 726 1.64 5.69 -32.57
CA LYS A 726 0.28 5.57 -33.10
C LYS A 726 -0.71 5.27 -31.98
N PHE A 727 -0.39 4.31 -31.13
CA PHE A 727 -1.23 3.92 -30.01
C PHE A 727 -1.52 5.11 -29.09
N ILE A 728 -0.50 5.82 -28.60
CA ILE A 728 -0.70 6.95 -27.68
C ILE A 728 -1.44 8.13 -28.34
N GLU A 729 -1.26 8.34 -29.64
CA GLU A 729 -2.04 9.32 -30.40
C GLU A 729 -3.54 8.95 -30.48
N GLU A 730 -3.86 7.70 -30.83
CA GLU A 730 -5.23 7.19 -30.84
C GLU A 730 -5.85 7.21 -29.45
N GLN A 731 -5.08 6.87 -28.41
CA GLN A 731 -5.49 7.00 -27.01
C GLN A 731 -5.86 8.44 -26.65
N HIS A 732 -5.04 9.42 -27.06
CA HIS A 732 -5.30 10.82 -26.77
C HIS A 732 -6.59 11.31 -27.44
N LEU A 733 -6.80 10.95 -28.70
CA LEU A 733 -8.01 11.30 -29.46
C LEU A 733 -9.26 10.57 -28.90
N GLY A 734 -9.14 9.29 -28.58
CA GLY A 734 -10.20 8.50 -27.97
C GLY A 734 -10.58 9.01 -26.59
N ALA A 735 -9.61 9.28 -25.72
CA ALA A 735 -9.86 9.83 -24.39
C ALA A 735 -10.54 11.21 -24.46
N ARG A 736 -10.16 12.08 -25.43
CA ARG A 736 -10.89 13.34 -25.68
C ARG A 736 -12.37 13.11 -25.97
N LYS A 737 -12.66 12.15 -26.84
CA LYS A 737 -14.01 11.82 -27.33
C LYS A 737 -14.87 11.15 -26.26
N TYR A 738 -14.34 10.14 -25.56
CA TYR A 738 -15.12 9.27 -24.70
C TYR A 738 -15.06 9.64 -23.21
N LEU A 739 -13.99 10.29 -22.77
CA LEU A 739 -13.71 10.45 -21.33
C LEU A 739 -13.62 11.92 -20.89
N TRP A 740 -12.80 12.74 -21.55
CA TRP A 740 -12.50 14.11 -21.13
C TRP A 740 -13.63 15.09 -21.50
N GLY A 741 -14.43 14.74 -22.51
CA GLY A 741 -15.58 15.51 -22.94
C GLY A 741 -15.19 16.79 -23.68
N SER A 742 -14.09 16.75 -24.43
CA SER A 742 -13.68 17.83 -25.33
C SER A 742 -14.49 17.76 -26.61
N LYS A 743 -15.03 18.90 -27.05
CA LYS A 743 -15.95 18.98 -28.18
C LYS A 743 -15.32 19.61 -29.42
N SER A 744 -14.29 20.44 -29.25
CA SER A 744 -13.67 21.10 -30.40
C SER A 744 -12.84 20.13 -31.23
N THR A 745 -13.04 20.21 -32.54
CA THR A 745 -12.16 19.67 -33.58
C THR A 745 -11.22 20.74 -34.14
N ASP A 746 -11.42 22.02 -33.81
CA ASP A 746 -10.50 23.11 -34.17
C ASP A 746 -9.29 23.13 -33.22
N PHE A 747 -8.26 22.40 -33.63
CA PHE A 747 -6.99 22.37 -32.93
C PHE A 747 -6.15 23.65 -33.14
N ALA A 748 -6.43 24.47 -34.15
CA ALA A 748 -5.64 25.67 -34.44
C ALA A 748 -5.88 26.76 -33.39
N ALA A 749 -7.14 26.98 -32.99
CA ALA A 749 -7.47 27.90 -31.89
C ALA A 749 -6.82 27.48 -30.57
N GLY A 750 -6.87 26.19 -30.25
CA GLY A 750 -6.21 25.66 -29.06
C GLY A 750 -4.68 25.85 -29.09
N ARG A 751 -4.04 25.66 -30.25
CA ARG A 751 -2.59 25.90 -30.40
C ARG A 751 -2.23 27.36 -30.22
N ARG A 752 -3.03 28.30 -30.74
CA ARG A 752 -2.85 29.75 -30.48
C ARG A 752 -2.96 30.09 -28.99
N LYS A 753 -3.93 29.50 -28.28
CA LYS A 753 -4.07 29.66 -26.82
C LYS A 753 -2.83 29.12 -26.08
N ILE A 754 -2.35 27.92 -26.44
CA ILE A 754 -1.12 27.35 -25.87
C ILE A 754 0.10 28.25 -26.12
N ALA A 755 0.22 28.82 -27.32
CA ALA A 755 1.33 29.72 -27.65
C ALA A 755 1.36 30.96 -26.75
N ARG A 756 0.19 31.54 -26.43
CA ARG A 756 0.08 32.65 -25.46
C ARG A 756 0.45 32.20 -24.04
N LEU A 757 -0.05 31.05 -23.60
CA LEU A 757 0.27 30.49 -22.27
C LEU A 757 1.75 30.17 -22.09
N ARG A 758 2.51 29.95 -23.17
CA ARG A 758 3.97 29.72 -23.14
C ARG A 758 4.73 30.90 -22.54
N ILE A 759 4.29 32.13 -22.78
CA ILE A 759 4.92 33.34 -22.23
C ILE A 759 4.74 33.37 -20.71
N ALA A 760 3.51 33.18 -20.22
CA ALA A 760 3.21 33.11 -18.80
C ALA A 760 4.01 31.99 -18.10
N ASN A 761 4.21 30.86 -18.79
CA ASN A 761 5.05 29.77 -18.29
C ASN A 761 6.52 30.17 -18.13
N TYR A 762 7.10 30.93 -19.08
CA TYR A 762 8.48 31.39 -18.95
C TYR A 762 8.65 32.37 -17.81
N LEU A 763 7.70 33.28 -17.61
CA LEU A 763 7.71 34.19 -16.45
C LEU A 763 7.66 33.41 -15.12
N LEU A 764 6.79 32.40 -15.02
CA LEU A 764 6.68 31.54 -13.84
C LEU A 764 7.95 30.73 -13.55
N VAL A 765 8.54 30.11 -14.57
CA VAL A 765 9.77 29.33 -14.40
C VAL A 765 10.96 30.25 -14.11
N GLY A 766 11.05 31.39 -14.78
CA GLY A 766 12.08 32.40 -14.55
C GLY A 766 12.04 32.94 -13.12
N SER A 767 10.84 33.27 -12.60
CA SER A 767 10.69 33.70 -11.20
C SER A 767 11.09 32.60 -10.21
N THR A 768 10.74 31.34 -10.49
CA THR A 768 11.13 30.18 -9.66
C THR A 768 12.66 30.03 -9.57
N VAL A 769 13.35 30.09 -10.71
CA VAL A 769 14.82 30.00 -10.77
C VAL A 769 15.45 31.21 -10.06
N GLY A 770 14.93 32.41 -10.30
CA GLY A 770 15.40 33.64 -9.64
C GLY A 770 15.25 33.58 -8.12
N SER A 771 14.09 33.17 -7.61
CA SER A 771 13.87 32.98 -6.16
C SER A 771 14.80 31.94 -5.56
N SER A 772 15.05 30.83 -6.28
CA SER A 772 15.98 29.79 -5.81
C SER A 772 17.41 30.31 -5.71
N LEU A 773 17.90 31.00 -6.75
CA LEU A 773 19.23 31.62 -6.76
C LEU A 773 19.38 32.67 -5.64
N PHE A 774 18.35 33.49 -5.42
CA PHE A 774 18.34 34.49 -4.36
C PHE A 774 18.41 33.85 -2.96
N LEU A 775 17.63 32.79 -2.71
CA LEU A 775 17.66 32.06 -1.45
C LEU A 775 19.02 31.37 -1.23
N SER A 776 19.61 30.78 -2.27
CA SER A 776 20.95 30.21 -2.21
C SER A 776 22.01 31.27 -1.90
N TYR A 777 21.94 32.45 -2.53
CA TYR A 777 22.82 33.58 -2.25
C TYR A 777 22.70 34.06 -0.80
N LYS A 778 21.47 34.24 -0.29
CA LYS A 778 21.23 34.61 1.11
C LYS A 778 21.72 33.55 2.09
N GLY A 779 21.48 32.26 1.80
CA GLY A 779 21.97 31.16 2.61
C GLY A 779 23.49 31.08 2.65
N PHE A 780 24.15 31.27 1.51
CA PHE A 780 25.61 31.37 1.44
C PHE A 780 26.13 32.52 2.29
N ASN A 781 25.56 33.73 2.16
CA ASN A 781 25.97 34.88 2.96
C ASN A 781 25.78 34.66 4.47
N LEU A 782 24.70 33.98 4.88
CA LEU A 782 24.47 33.63 6.29
C LEU A 782 25.49 32.60 6.81
N LEU A 783 25.96 31.68 5.97
CA LEU A 783 26.96 30.66 6.33
C LEU A 783 28.40 31.20 6.28
N THR A 784 28.69 32.18 5.43
CA THR A 784 30.02 32.82 5.33
C THR A 784 30.23 33.94 6.34
N HIS A 785 29.16 34.49 6.93
CA HIS A 785 29.28 35.28 8.16
C HIS A 785 29.60 34.35 9.34
N LYS A 786 30.88 33.97 9.46
CA LYS A 786 31.43 33.29 10.64
C LYS A 786 31.55 34.25 11.82
N GLU A 787 31.04 33.76 12.94
CA GLU A 787 31.44 33.91 14.35
C GLU A 787 31.87 35.31 14.86
N PRO A 788 31.24 35.84 15.93
CA PRO A 788 31.82 36.96 16.64
C PRO A 788 33.21 36.53 17.13
N LYS A 789 34.26 37.27 16.75
CA LYS A 789 35.57 37.16 17.38
C LYS A 789 35.36 37.35 18.88
N ILE A 790 35.48 36.28 19.66
CA ILE A 790 35.69 36.40 21.09
C ILE A 790 37.12 36.94 21.22
N GLU A 791 37.24 38.26 21.36
CA GLU A 791 38.47 38.86 21.87
C GLU A 791 38.62 38.38 23.31
N ILE A 792 39.44 37.35 23.50
CA ILE A 792 39.96 37.00 24.81
C ILE A 792 41.01 38.07 25.11
N ASN A 793 40.63 39.03 25.95
CA ASN A 793 41.52 40.04 26.47
C ASN A 793 42.47 39.37 27.48
N LEU A 794 43.63 38.91 26.99
CA LEU A 794 44.76 38.50 27.81
C LEU A 794 45.66 39.72 27.98
N ASP A 795 45.31 40.60 28.90
CA ASP A 795 46.26 41.48 29.58
C ASP A 795 45.55 42.22 30.72
N GLN A 796 45.69 41.67 31.93
CA GLN A 796 45.98 42.44 33.14
C GLN A 796 46.37 41.45 34.25
N THR A 797 47.68 41.33 34.44
CA THR A 797 48.33 40.71 35.60
C THR A 797 47.98 41.46 36.88
N ASN A 798 47.36 40.77 37.83
CA ASN A 798 47.77 40.69 39.25
C ASN A 798 46.97 39.60 39.97
#